data_AF-A0A3D4JNE6-F1
#
_entry.id   AF-A0A3D4JNE6-F1
#
_cell.length_a   1.000
_cell.length_b   1.000
_cell.length_c   1.000
_cell.angle_alpha   90.00
_cell.angle_beta   90.00
_cell.angle_gamma   90.00
#
_symmetry.space_group_name_H-M   'P 1'
#
loop_
_entity.id
_entity.type
_entity.pdbx_description
1 polymer ?
#
loop_
_entity_poly.entity_id
_entity_poly.type
_entity_poly.pdbx_seq_one_letter_code
_entity_poly.pdbx_strand_id
1 'polypeptide(L)'
;MKNKRINIALFTSHLEDNYAKTICKGAMIGAKETDSNLFIIPGRYFDSNYEDKERTQYQYQYDTLFSYVNSHNVDALIIMMETIGSTWSYERKTELLSRFGDLPVINIGPDIDDYCCVKFDNKTGLRDGIEHIIKNHNRKKIGFVSGPLTNKDAVERLQVYRDTMAANNMPVDENLISYGYFSDYSIDATEELLDRNPDIDAIVFSNDKMAMGGYQVMAGRGIKIGEDISVMGFDDDQSAVTLSPKLTTVRADAAEIGYKSVIEAVNLIKYGKMKNPVIDSRLIIRGSCGCKNKNFNIADNNEMEKIFAIEQNKLSEYITDFIFENYKSSLPADEYRYNVFRFFDTMIRHIAENDISDDDSSDIPEILNHLIESNINEYVSIDKLFCALDIIYRYTIFSSRYYSNTEQRLELGEFFTAIYCQITEKFAVENMLHTRDIEYLSWMTNSLTRDMLIFVGDDKSFGTVCEKLSGLKMKSSYIMTFEEPIVHTRNQKWIPPEKIYLKAYNNLHETRIVPKDRQLIDTNDIFCNDFLPDNRRYTMVLSALYSNENQYGLLLCELDYEYFYYIAPVTVQLCAAMKTMHLIKQQEIIQQQLKESLEKIKQNNIVLDNISKSDELTGIYNRRGFFEMAQSIMTSPENENKRAIVVFADLDCLKVINDKFGHDEGDYAIRKTAEILSCSFRNTDIVGRIGGDEFSAFALVECNNYADAVRERIKNKSDELNSLSDKPYYIGLSIGICEFECSPGINIKEVLDIADEQLYAEKRIKNKKIFKYEN
;
A
#
# COMPACT_ATOMS: atom_id res chain seq x y z
N MET A 1 -10.99 22.30 -33.28
CA MET A 1 -10.89 21.14 -32.37
C MET A 1 -9.67 21.38 -31.51
N LYS A 2 -9.80 21.50 -30.18
CA LYS A 2 -8.62 21.60 -29.30
C LYS A 2 -7.81 20.31 -29.47
N ASN A 3 -6.52 20.42 -29.77
CA ASN A 3 -5.65 19.24 -29.80
C ASN A 3 -5.74 18.56 -28.43
N LYS A 4 -6.21 17.32 -28.37
CA LYS A 4 -6.16 16.49 -27.17
C LYS A 4 -4.67 16.33 -26.81
N ARG A 5 -4.30 16.59 -25.55
CA ARG A 5 -2.93 16.35 -25.07
C ARG A 5 -2.64 14.85 -25.15
N ILE A 6 -1.39 14.52 -25.45
CA ILE A 6 -0.91 13.14 -25.53
C ILE A 6 -0.73 12.61 -24.10
N ASN A 7 -1.26 11.43 -23.81
CA ASN A 7 -1.10 10.72 -22.55
C ASN A 7 0.02 9.67 -22.70
N ILE A 8 1.08 9.78 -21.91
CA ILE A 8 2.24 8.87 -21.96
C ILE A 8 2.36 8.14 -20.63
N ALA A 9 2.48 6.81 -20.63
CA ALA A 9 2.84 6.03 -19.46
C ALA A 9 4.36 5.77 -19.41
N LEU A 10 4.96 5.79 -18.23
CA LEU A 10 6.35 5.40 -17.97
C LEU A 10 6.38 4.27 -16.93
N PHE A 11 6.75 3.07 -17.35
CA PHE A 11 6.99 1.94 -16.44
C PHE A 11 8.40 2.02 -15.90
N THR A 12 8.51 2.08 -14.58
CA THR A 12 9.77 2.20 -13.86
C THR A 12 9.80 1.24 -12.68
N SER A 13 10.97 1.09 -12.04
CA SER A 13 11.16 0.24 -10.87
C SER A 13 10.55 0.91 -9.62
N HIS A 14 11.35 1.25 -8.62
CA HIS A 14 10.89 1.92 -7.41
C HIS A 14 11.49 3.33 -7.34
N LEU A 15 10.73 4.31 -6.87
CA LEU A 15 11.12 5.72 -6.96
C LEU A 15 12.15 6.14 -5.91
N GLU A 16 12.53 5.23 -5.00
CA GLU A 16 13.68 5.42 -4.12
C GLU A 16 15.03 5.11 -4.81
N ASP A 17 15.02 4.43 -5.97
CA ASP A 17 16.23 4.23 -6.77
C ASP A 17 16.61 5.52 -7.51
N ASN A 18 17.85 5.97 -7.32
CA ASN A 18 18.37 7.19 -7.93
C ASN A 18 18.32 7.14 -9.46
N TYR A 19 18.61 5.97 -10.06
CA TYR A 19 18.61 5.82 -11.51
C TYR A 19 17.19 6.00 -12.07
N ALA A 20 16.21 5.26 -11.52
CA ALA A 20 14.80 5.41 -11.86
C ALA A 20 14.26 6.84 -11.63
N LYS A 21 14.59 7.44 -10.48
CA LYS A 21 14.21 8.83 -10.14
C LYS A 21 14.75 9.83 -11.17
N THR A 22 15.99 9.65 -11.61
CA THR A 22 16.65 10.54 -12.57
C THR A 22 16.06 10.40 -13.99
N ILE A 23 15.69 9.19 -14.40
CA ILE A 23 14.91 8.97 -15.65
C ILE A 23 13.55 9.67 -15.57
N CYS A 24 12.85 9.54 -14.45
CA CYS A 24 11.57 10.21 -14.26
C CYS A 24 11.71 11.74 -14.34
N LYS A 25 12.75 12.33 -13.74
CA LYS A 25 13.08 13.76 -13.87
C LYS A 25 13.20 14.16 -15.35
N GLY A 26 14.00 13.42 -16.13
CA GLY A 26 14.15 13.64 -17.57
C GLY A 26 12.82 13.57 -18.34
N ALA A 27 12.04 12.52 -18.07
CA ALA A 27 10.74 12.32 -18.70
C ALA A 27 9.75 13.45 -18.36
N MET A 28 9.77 13.96 -17.13
CA MET A 28 8.95 15.10 -16.71
C MET A 28 9.31 16.38 -17.48
N ILE A 29 10.59 16.63 -17.71
CA ILE A 29 11.06 17.76 -18.54
C ILE A 29 10.57 17.60 -19.98
N GLY A 30 10.72 16.40 -20.57
CA GLY A 30 10.26 16.13 -21.93
C GLY A 30 8.73 16.25 -22.09
N ALA A 31 7.98 15.84 -21.07
CA ALA A 31 6.52 15.98 -21.05
C ALA A 31 6.08 17.45 -20.95
N LYS A 32 6.82 18.27 -20.19
CA LYS A 32 6.61 19.73 -20.10
C LYS A 32 6.86 20.39 -21.46
N GLU A 33 7.94 20.05 -22.14
CA GLU A 33 8.30 20.61 -23.45
C GLU A 33 7.27 20.28 -24.54
N THR A 34 6.73 19.06 -24.52
CA THR A 34 5.81 18.58 -25.55
C THR A 34 4.33 18.88 -25.28
N ASP A 35 4.02 19.54 -24.16
CA ASP A 35 2.66 19.70 -23.61
C ASP A 35 1.89 18.36 -23.51
N SER A 36 2.58 17.33 -23.02
CA SER A 36 2.03 15.97 -22.85
C SER A 36 1.77 15.66 -21.37
N ASN A 37 0.74 14.87 -21.11
CA ASN A 37 0.49 14.29 -19.79
C ASN A 37 1.39 13.06 -19.60
N LEU A 38 1.95 12.90 -18.41
CA LEU A 38 2.82 11.79 -18.06
C LEU A 38 2.25 11.01 -16.86
N PHE A 39 2.19 9.69 -16.96
CA PHE A 39 1.79 8.78 -15.89
C PHE A 39 2.97 7.88 -15.53
N ILE A 40 3.56 8.08 -14.36
CA ILE A 40 4.68 7.28 -13.85
C ILE A 40 4.09 6.09 -13.08
N ILE A 41 4.48 4.88 -13.49
CA ILE A 41 3.99 3.62 -12.98
C ILE A 41 5.16 2.85 -12.32
N PRO A 42 5.39 3.06 -11.01
CA PRO A 42 6.48 2.43 -10.27
C PRO A 42 6.10 1.01 -9.83
N GLY A 43 6.26 0.04 -10.73
CA GLY A 43 5.86 -1.35 -10.48
C GLY A 43 6.94 -2.22 -9.84
N ARG A 44 8.08 -1.63 -9.45
CA ARG A 44 9.27 -2.35 -8.93
C ARG A 44 9.80 -3.39 -9.93
N TYR A 45 10.58 -4.35 -9.44
CA TYR A 45 11.23 -5.38 -10.21
C TYR A 45 10.36 -6.64 -10.27
N PHE A 46 10.31 -7.27 -11.44
CA PHE A 46 9.68 -8.57 -11.60
C PHE A 46 10.57 -9.68 -11.01
N ASP A 47 9.98 -10.60 -10.24
CA ASP A 47 10.65 -11.79 -9.69
C ASP A 47 12.01 -11.53 -9.05
N SER A 48 12.10 -10.45 -8.29
CA SER A 48 13.38 -10.03 -7.77
C SER A 48 13.92 -10.95 -6.68
N ASN A 49 15.15 -11.42 -6.86
CA ASN A 49 15.86 -12.27 -5.88
C ASN A 49 16.60 -11.46 -4.80
N TYR A 50 16.39 -10.14 -4.68
CA TYR A 50 17.09 -9.30 -3.70
C TYR A 50 16.95 -9.90 -2.28
N GLU A 51 18.09 -10.26 -1.68
CA GLU A 51 18.21 -11.25 -0.60
C GLU A 51 17.62 -10.86 0.78
N ASP A 52 16.79 -9.83 0.88
CA ASP A 52 16.00 -9.53 2.08
C ASP A 52 14.57 -10.06 1.94
N LYS A 53 14.38 -11.35 2.23
CA LYS A 53 13.07 -12.02 2.15
C LYS A 53 12.00 -11.37 3.03
N GLU A 54 12.39 -10.78 4.16
CA GLU A 54 11.45 -10.15 5.09
C GLU A 54 10.94 -8.81 4.54
N ARG A 55 11.82 -7.99 3.94
CA ARG A 55 11.43 -6.68 3.38
C ARG A 55 10.80 -6.76 1.99
N THR A 56 10.95 -7.89 1.28
CA THR A 56 10.47 -8.03 -0.11
C THR A 56 9.25 -8.95 -0.28
N GLN A 57 8.74 -9.54 0.81
CA GLN A 57 7.67 -10.54 0.78
C GLN A 57 6.45 -10.15 -0.07
N TYR A 58 6.03 -8.87 -0.03
CA TYR A 58 4.84 -8.37 -0.72
C TYR A 58 5.14 -7.45 -1.91
N GLN A 59 6.37 -7.43 -2.44
CA GLN A 59 6.72 -6.53 -3.56
C GLN A 59 5.94 -6.79 -4.85
N TYR A 60 5.44 -8.02 -5.04
CA TYR A 60 4.58 -8.37 -6.19
C TYR A 60 3.31 -7.49 -6.25
N GLN A 61 2.88 -6.89 -5.14
CA GLN A 61 1.73 -5.98 -5.15
C GLN A 61 1.97 -4.73 -6.03
N TYR A 62 3.23 -4.32 -6.24
CA TYR A 62 3.54 -3.20 -7.12
C TYR A 62 3.42 -3.55 -8.60
N ASP A 63 3.68 -4.79 -9.01
CA ASP A 63 3.60 -5.19 -10.42
C ASP A 63 2.15 -5.14 -10.96
N THR A 64 1.17 -5.22 -10.06
CA THR A 64 -0.26 -5.06 -10.36
C THR A 64 -0.56 -3.74 -11.09
N LEU A 65 0.25 -2.70 -10.81
CA LEU A 65 0.10 -1.36 -11.38
C LEU A 65 0.22 -1.34 -12.91
N PHE A 66 1.04 -2.22 -13.49
CA PHE A 66 1.20 -2.31 -14.94
C PHE A 66 -0.08 -2.75 -15.65
N SER A 67 -0.98 -3.45 -14.96
CA SER A 67 -2.23 -3.97 -15.53
C SER A 67 -3.29 -2.89 -15.77
N TYR A 68 -3.11 -1.68 -15.24
CA TYR A 68 -4.05 -0.58 -15.40
C TYR A 68 -3.79 0.27 -16.65
N VAL A 69 -2.71 0.00 -17.37
CA VAL A 69 -2.29 0.77 -18.55
C VAL A 69 -2.65 -0.01 -19.80
N ASN A 70 -3.34 0.65 -20.73
CA ASN A 70 -3.81 0.02 -21.97
C ASN A 70 -3.98 1.06 -23.08
N SER A 71 -4.23 0.59 -24.31
CA SER A 71 -4.39 1.45 -25.49
C SER A 71 -5.64 2.35 -25.47
N HIS A 72 -6.56 2.17 -24.51
CA HIS A 72 -7.71 3.04 -24.35
C HIS A 72 -7.35 4.32 -23.58
N ASN A 73 -6.44 4.21 -22.61
CA ASN A 73 -6.22 5.26 -21.61
C ASN A 73 -4.89 6.02 -21.76
N VAL A 74 -3.95 5.47 -22.52
CA VAL A 74 -2.70 6.14 -22.91
C VAL A 74 -2.44 6.02 -24.41
N ASP A 75 -1.69 6.98 -24.95
CA ASP A 75 -1.35 7.06 -26.37
C ASP A 75 0.05 6.48 -26.68
N ALA A 76 0.94 6.39 -25.68
CA ALA A 76 2.22 5.68 -25.75
C ALA A 76 2.68 5.14 -24.39
N LEU A 77 3.52 4.12 -24.43
CA LEU A 77 4.17 3.52 -23.27
C LEU A 77 5.69 3.62 -23.42
N ILE A 78 6.35 4.15 -22.40
CA ILE A 78 7.80 4.07 -22.21
C ILE A 78 8.06 3.00 -21.14
N ILE A 79 8.98 2.09 -21.38
CA ILE A 79 9.25 0.96 -20.48
C ILE A 79 10.74 0.79 -20.22
N MET A 80 11.13 0.75 -18.94
CA MET A 80 12.49 0.44 -18.51
C MET A 80 12.71 -1.08 -18.41
N MET A 81 12.61 -1.80 -19.54
CA MET A 81 12.53 -3.27 -19.54
C MET A 81 13.73 -3.95 -18.87
N GLU A 82 14.96 -3.52 -19.17
CA GLU A 82 16.16 -4.11 -18.59
C GLU A 82 16.34 -3.80 -17.10
N THR A 83 15.65 -2.78 -16.59
CA THR A 83 15.60 -2.48 -15.16
C THR A 83 14.57 -3.37 -14.48
N ILE A 84 13.30 -3.29 -14.89
CA ILE A 84 12.20 -3.99 -14.21
C ILE A 84 12.21 -5.51 -14.44
N GLY A 85 12.70 -5.97 -15.59
CA GLY A 85 12.77 -7.38 -15.98
C GLY A 85 14.21 -7.88 -16.15
N SER A 86 15.15 -7.40 -15.32
CA SER A 86 16.59 -7.69 -15.44
C SER A 86 16.93 -9.19 -15.42
N THR A 87 16.13 -10.00 -14.73
CA THR A 87 16.28 -11.47 -14.59
C THR A 87 15.43 -12.26 -15.58
N TRP A 88 14.57 -11.60 -16.37
CA TRP A 88 13.66 -12.28 -17.29
C TRP A 88 14.35 -12.68 -18.59
N SER A 89 13.90 -13.81 -19.16
CA SER A 89 14.32 -14.23 -20.50
C SER A 89 13.75 -13.30 -21.58
N TYR A 90 14.35 -13.34 -22.77
CA TYR A 90 13.91 -12.54 -23.92
C TYR A 90 12.46 -12.85 -24.33
N GLU A 91 12.07 -14.13 -24.27
CA GLU A 91 10.72 -14.60 -24.59
C GLU A 91 9.69 -14.00 -23.63
N ARG A 92 10.02 -13.91 -22.35
CA ARG A 92 9.11 -13.34 -21.34
C ARG A 92 8.98 -11.82 -21.48
N LYS A 93 10.07 -11.14 -21.83
CA LYS A 93 10.06 -9.69 -22.13
C LYS A 93 9.17 -9.40 -23.34
N THR A 94 9.33 -10.15 -24.43
CA THR A 94 8.51 -10.01 -25.64
C THR A 94 7.05 -10.41 -25.41
N GLU A 95 6.77 -11.44 -24.61
CA GLU A 95 5.40 -11.80 -24.21
C GLU A 95 4.71 -10.64 -23.48
N LEU A 96 5.38 -9.97 -22.53
CA LEU A 96 4.83 -8.80 -21.85
C LEU A 96 4.51 -7.66 -22.83
N LEU A 97 5.44 -7.33 -23.71
CA LEU A 97 5.26 -6.24 -24.68
C LEU A 97 4.13 -6.52 -25.67
N SER A 98 3.94 -7.78 -26.08
CA SER A 98 2.87 -8.18 -27.00
C SER A 98 1.46 -7.92 -26.45
N ARG A 99 1.30 -7.83 -25.12
CA ARG A 99 0.00 -7.56 -24.47
C ARG A 99 -0.53 -6.16 -24.73
N PHE A 100 0.32 -5.23 -25.14
CA PHE A 100 -0.08 -3.85 -25.42
C PHE A 100 -0.56 -3.64 -26.87
N GLY A 101 -0.52 -4.67 -27.71
CA GLY A 101 -1.06 -4.65 -29.08
C GLY A 101 -0.46 -3.51 -29.91
N ASP A 102 -1.32 -2.66 -30.46
CA ASP A 102 -0.94 -1.54 -31.33
C ASP A 102 -0.47 -0.28 -30.57
N LEU A 103 -0.44 -0.30 -29.23
CA LEU A 103 0.05 0.82 -28.44
C LEU A 103 1.54 1.07 -28.76
N PRO A 104 1.95 2.28 -29.16
CA PRO A 104 3.36 2.60 -29.36
C PRO A 104 4.17 2.38 -28.08
N VAL A 105 5.13 1.45 -28.12
CA VAL A 105 6.02 1.16 -26.99
C VAL A 105 7.45 1.58 -27.29
N ILE A 106 8.05 2.33 -26.37
CA ILE A 106 9.44 2.79 -26.40
C ILE A 106 10.17 2.10 -25.25
N ASN A 107 11.09 1.21 -25.60
CA ASN A 107 11.97 0.55 -24.64
C ASN A 107 13.16 1.45 -24.29
N ILE A 108 13.43 1.62 -22.99
CA ILE A 108 14.69 2.17 -22.50
C ILE A 108 15.64 0.99 -22.26
N GLY A 109 16.69 0.94 -23.07
CA GLY A 109 17.68 -0.13 -23.06
C GLY A 109 17.93 -0.73 -24.45
N PRO A 110 18.62 -1.88 -24.51
CA PRO A 110 19.08 -2.53 -25.73
C PRO A 110 17.92 -2.97 -26.63
N ASP A 111 18.24 -3.21 -27.90
CA ASP A 111 17.26 -3.47 -28.95
C ASP A 111 16.42 -4.74 -28.62
N ILE A 112 15.11 -4.60 -28.77
CA ILE A 112 14.13 -5.68 -28.76
C ILE A 112 13.46 -5.67 -30.14
N ASP A 113 13.39 -6.83 -30.78
CA ASP A 113 12.84 -6.94 -32.14
C ASP A 113 11.42 -6.37 -32.19
N ASP A 114 11.11 -5.66 -33.27
CA ASP A 114 9.82 -4.98 -33.51
C ASP A 114 9.48 -3.80 -32.57
N TYR A 115 10.34 -3.49 -31.59
CA TYR A 115 10.14 -2.38 -30.67
C TYR A 115 11.16 -1.25 -30.83
N CYS A 116 10.66 -0.05 -30.64
CA CYS A 116 11.42 1.18 -30.64
C CYS A 116 12.28 1.31 -29.39
N CYS A 117 13.53 1.77 -29.51
CA CYS A 117 14.48 1.77 -28.39
C CYS A 117 15.24 3.08 -28.24
N VAL A 118 15.50 3.46 -26.98
CA VAL A 118 16.42 4.54 -26.58
C VAL A 118 17.46 3.91 -25.65
N LYS A 119 18.76 4.04 -25.96
CA LYS A 119 19.82 3.34 -25.23
C LYS A 119 21.06 4.19 -24.99
N PHE A 120 21.93 3.73 -24.09
CA PHE A 120 23.26 4.30 -23.92
C PHE A 120 24.27 3.71 -24.89
N ASP A 121 25.30 4.48 -25.21
CA ASP A 121 26.55 3.95 -25.73
C ASP A 121 27.31 3.27 -24.59
N ASN A 122 27.18 1.95 -24.46
CA ASN A 122 27.92 1.16 -23.45
C ASN A 122 29.42 1.02 -23.77
N LYS A 123 29.87 1.44 -24.95
CA LYS A 123 31.21 1.12 -25.48
C LYS A 123 32.23 2.21 -25.23
N THR A 124 31.94 3.44 -25.64
CA THR A 124 32.97 4.51 -25.72
C THR A 124 33.58 4.81 -24.35
N GLY A 125 32.76 5.20 -23.37
CA GLY A 125 33.28 5.56 -22.04
C GLY A 125 33.92 4.39 -21.29
N LEU A 126 33.40 3.17 -21.44
CA LEU A 126 33.94 1.98 -20.77
C LEU A 126 35.31 1.58 -21.34
N ARG A 127 35.43 1.55 -22.68
CA ARG A 127 36.72 1.32 -23.35
C ARG A 127 37.74 2.36 -22.88
N ASP A 128 37.40 3.64 -22.93
CA ASP A 128 38.32 4.72 -22.60
C ASP A 128 38.81 4.63 -21.14
N GLY A 129 37.95 4.20 -20.20
CA GLY A 129 38.33 3.98 -18.80
C GLY A 129 39.21 2.74 -18.57
N ILE A 130 38.94 1.63 -19.27
CA ILE A 130 39.81 0.45 -19.22
C ILE A 130 41.17 0.79 -19.83
N GLU A 131 41.20 1.47 -20.97
CA GLU A 131 42.46 1.92 -21.58
C GLU A 131 43.21 2.89 -20.68
N HIS A 132 42.52 3.76 -19.94
CA HIS A 132 43.13 4.62 -18.95
C HIS A 132 43.83 3.82 -17.84
N ILE A 133 43.16 2.80 -17.28
CA ILE A 133 43.76 1.89 -16.29
C ILE A 133 45.02 1.19 -16.84
N ILE A 134 44.95 0.72 -18.09
CA ILE A 134 46.08 0.03 -18.74
C ILE A 134 47.23 0.99 -19.03
N LYS A 135 46.96 2.10 -19.73
CA LYS A 135 47.98 2.98 -20.32
C LYS A 135 48.55 3.98 -19.31
N ASN A 136 47.72 4.53 -18.42
CA ASN A 136 48.15 5.55 -17.47
C ASN A 136 48.57 4.98 -16.11
N HIS A 137 47.97 3.86 -15.69
CA HIS A 137 48.28 3.23 -14.40
C HIS A 137 49.08 1.93 -14.53
N ASN A 138 49.32 1.45 -15.75
CA ASN A 138 50.14 0.27 -16.03
C ASN A 138 49.68 -0.99 -15.26
N ARG A 139 48.37 -1.10 -15.00
CA ARG A 139 47.74 -2.25 -14.35
C ARG A 139 47.60 -3.38 -15.37
N LYS A 140 47.87 -4.62 -14.94
CA LYS A 140 48.02 -5.78 -15.84
C LYS A 140 47.00 -6.88 -15.61
N LYS A 141 46.53 -7.05 -14.38
CA LYS A 141 45.56 -8.07 -13.99
C LYS A 141 44.27 -7.40 -13.58
N ILE A 142 43.46 -7.10 -14.59
CA ILE A 142 42.21 -6.35 -14.46
C ILE A 142 41.05 -7.33 -14.42
N GLY A 143 40.35 -7.43 -13.29
CA GLY A 143 39.11 -8.20 -13.20
C GLY A 143 37.88 -7.38 -13.57
N PHE A 144 36.79 -8.08 -13.88
CA PHE A 144 35.52 -7.50 -14.25
C PHE A 144 34.38 -8.10 -13.42
N VAL A 145 33.60 -7.24 -12.77
CA VAL A 145 32.36 -7.65 -12.08
C VAL A 145 31.19 -7.25 -12.98
N SER A 146 30.66 -8.24 -13.70
CA SER A 146 29.51 -8.10 -14.59
C SER A 146 28.19 -8.06 -13.82
N GLY A 147 27.13 -7.56 -14.47
CA GLY A 147 25.75 -7.84 -14.04
C GLY A 147 25.26 -9.22 -14.47
N PRO A 148 23.96 -9.53 -14.30
CA PRO A 148 23.37 -10.81 -14.67
C PRO A 148 23.50 -11.13 -16.17
N LEU A 149 23.77 -12.40 -16.51
CA LEU A 149 23.88 -12.86 -17.90
C LEU A 149 22.58 -12.73 -18.72
N THR A 150 21.44 -12.57 -18.06
CA THR A 150 20.12 -12.33 -18.67
C THR A 150 19.93 -10.87 -19.11
N ASN A 151 20.79 -9.95 -18.64
CA ASN A 151 20.71 -8.53 -18.95
C ASN A 151 21.65 -8.20 -20.11
N LYS A 152 21.09 -7.64 -21.19
CA LYS A 152 21.85 -7.37 -22.42
C LYS A 152 22.90 -6.26 -22.25
N ASP A 153 22.64 -5.23 -21.44
CA ASP A 153 23.64 -4.18 -21.14
C ASP A 153 24.84 -4.75 -20.39
N ALA A 154 24.62 -5.67 -19.43
CA ALA A 154 25.69 -6.37 -18.72
C ALA A 154 26.58 -7.16 -19.69
N VAL A 155 25.95 -7.90 -20.60
CA VAL A 155 26.64 -8.72 -21.62
C VAL A 155 27.43 -7.82 -22.58
N GLU A 156 26.85 -6.71 -23.03
CA GLU A 156 27.54 -5.75 -23.91
C GLU A 156 28.76 -5.14 -23.21
N ARG A 157 28.62 -4.69 -21.96
CA ARG A 157 29.72 -4.12 -21.17
C ARG A 157 30.83 -5.15 -20.92
N LEU A 158 30.48 -6.41 -20.64
CA LEU A 158 31.44 -7.50 -20.52
C LEU A 158 32.18 -7.75 -21.84
N GLN A 159 31.48 -7.70 -22.98
CA GLN A 159 32.11 -7.85 -24.28
C GLN A 159 33.07 -6.69 -24.58
N VAL A 160 32.69 -5.44 -24.25
CA VAL A 160 33.58 -4.27 -24.38
C VAL A 160 34.84 -4.45 -23.54
N TYR A 161 34.74 -4.99 -22.32
CA TYR A 161 35.90 -5.33 -21.51
C TYR A 161 36.81 -6.34 -22.22
N ARG A 162 36.26 -7.45 -22.73
CA ARG A 162 37.04 -8.48 -23.44
C ARG A 162 37.73 -7.91 -24.68
N ASP A 163 37.00 -7.14 -25.49
CA ASP A 163 37.52 -6.53 -26.72
C ASP A 163 38.63 -5.52 -26.41
N THR A 164 38.47 -4.72 -25.36
CA THR A 164 39.46 -3.70 -24.96
C THR A 164 40.74 -4.35 -24.42
N MET A 165 40.60 -5.41 -23.61
CA MET A 165 41.74 -6.19 -23.12
C MET A 165 42.50 -6.84 -24.28
N ALA A 166 41.78 -7.48 -25.21
CA ALA A 166 42.37 -8.09 -26.41
C ALA A 166 43.11 -7.05 -27.29
N ALA A 167 42.50 -5.88 -27.53
CA ALA A 167 43.10 -4.80 -28.31
C ALA A 167 44.41 -4.25 -27.69
N ASN A 168 44.56 -4.37 -26.36
CA ASN A 168 45.76 -3.97 -25.64
C ASN A 168 46.71 -5.15 -25.34
N ASN A 169 46.48 -6.32 -25.94
CA ASN A 169 47.27 -7.54 -25.74
C ASN A 169 47.30 -8.03 -24.27
N MET A 170 46.22 -7.83 -23.53
CA MET A 170 46.05 -8.27 -22.16
C MET A 170 45.28 -9.60 -22.12
N PRO A 171 45.77 -10.64 -21.42
CA PRO A 171 45.05 -11.89 -21.29
C PRO A 171 43.79 -11.71 -20.43
N VAL A 172 42.70 -12.33 -20.84
CA VAL A 172 41.46 -12.44 -20.06
C VAL A 172 41.16 -13.92 -19.87
N ASP A 173 41.02 -14.34 -18.62
CA ASP A 173 40.52 -15.66 -18.26
C ASP A 173 39.19 -15.53 -17.51
N GLU A 174 38.45 -16.63 -17.39
CA GLU A 174 37.16 -16.64 -16.68
C GLU A 174 37.30 -16.50 -15.15
N ASN A 175 38.51 -16.67 -14.59
CA ASN A 175 38.73 -16.44 -13.17
C ASN A 175 38.77 -14.94 -12.85
N LEU A 176 39.05 -14.07 -13.83
CA LEU A 176 39.00 -12.62 -13.72
C LEU A 176 37.57 -12.05 -13.81
N ILE A 177 36.55 -12.89 -13.98
CA ILE A 177 35.17 -12.45 -14.17
C ILE A 177 34.28 -13.02 -13.06
N SER A 178 33.53 -12.13 -12.42
CA SER A 178 32.46 -12.46 -11.47
C SER A 178 31.15 -11.80 -11.91
N TYR A 179 30.02 -12.31 -11.40
CA TYR A 179 28.69 -11.86 -11.78
C TYR A 179 27.90 -11.43 -10.54
N GLY A 180 27.49 -10.16 -10.52
CA GLY A 180 26.62 -9.58 -9.50
C GLY A 180 25.24 -9.23 -10.05
N TYR A 181 24.47 -8.47 -9.27
CA TYR A 181 23.05 -8.20 -9.52
C TYR A 181 22.71 -6.71 -9.58
N PHE A 182 23.66 -5.88 -10.02
CA PHE A 182 23.53 -4.41 -10.15
C PHE A 182 23.18 -3.68 -8.84
N SER A 183 23.45 -4.29 -7.70
CA SER A 183 23.21 -3.74 -6.36
C SER A 183 24.48 -3.77 -5.52
N ASP A 184 24.55 -2.87 -4.54
CA ASP A 184 25.56 -2.84 -3.48
C ASP A 184 25.55 -4.09 -2.59
N TYR A 185 24.48 -4.89 -2.62
CA TYR A 185 24.43 -6.21 -2.01
C TYR A 185 25.22 -7.29 -2.77
N SER A 186 25.80 -6.99 -3.94
CA SER A 186 26.64 -7.93 -4.74
C SER A 186 28.07 -8.08 -4.18
N ILE A 187 28.17 -8.21 -2.85
CA ILE A 187 29.43 -8.28 -2.09
C ILE A 187 30.18 -9.57 -2.42
N ASP A 188 29.43 -10.68 -2.49
CA ASP A 188 29.87 -12.02 -2.86
C ASP A 188 30.68 -12.05 -4.17
N ALA A 189 30.19 -11.36 -5.20
CA ALA A 189 30.85 -11.31 -6.50
C ALA A 189 32.28 -10.72 -6.41
N THR A 190 32.47 -9.73 -5.53
CA THR A 190 33.80 -9.13 -5.30
C THR A 190 34.68 -10.02 -4.42
N GLU A 191 34.11 -10.64 -3.38
CA GLU A 191 34.83 -11.59 -2.52
C GLU A 191 35.40 -12.76 -3.33
N GLU A 192 34.55 -13.40 -4.15
CA GLU A 192 34.94 -14.50 -5.02
C GLU A 192 36.02 -14.09 -6.04
N LEU A 193 35.94 -12.86 -6.57
CA LEU A 193 36.94 -12.35 -7.52
C LEU A 193 38.31 -12.19 -6.85
N LEU A 194 38.34 -11.58 -5.66
CA LEU A 194 39.55 -11.35 -4.89
C LEU A 194 40.15 -12.65 -4.34
N ASP A 195 39.32 -13.60 -3.93
CA ASP A 195 39.77 -14.91 -3.42
C ASP A 195 40.41 -15.75 -4.53
N ARG A 196 39.84 -15.72 -5.74
CA ARG A 196 40.43 -16.38 -6.92
C ARG A 196 41.69 -15.68 -7.43
N ASN A 197 41.83 -14.37 -7.19
CA ASN A 197 42.92 -13.56 -7.73
C ASN A 197 43.54 -12.62 -6.67
N PRO A 198 44.34 -13.14 -5.72
CA PRO A 198 44.95 -12.30 -4.67
C PRO A 198 45.94 -11.23 -5.19
N ASP A 199 46.44 -11.39 -6.42
CA ASP A 199 47.38 -10.52 -7.14
C ASP A 199 46.70 -9.58 -8.15
N ILE A 200 45.37 -9.48 -8.13
CA ILE A 200 44.61 -8.55 -8.99
C ILE A 200 44.99 -7.10 -8.67
N ASP A 201 45.20 -6.29 -9.71
CA ASP A 201 45.68 -4.91 -9.56
C ASP A 201 44.69 -3.86 -10.07
N ALA A 202 43.59 -4.28 -10.70
CA ALA A 202 42.42 -3.43 -10.96
C ALA A 202 41.11 -4.22 -11.02
N ILE A 203 39.99 -3.58 -10.70
CA ILE A 203 38.64 -4.12 -10.87
C ILE A 203 37.74 -3.10 -11.56
N VAL A 204 37.06 -3.54 -12.62
CA VAL A 204 36.06 -2.78 -13.34
C VAL A 204 34.68 -3.35 -13.02
N PHE A 205 33.78 -2.51 -12.51
CA PHE A 205 32.42 -2.88 -12.18
C PHE A 205 31.47 -2.42 -13.28
N SER A 206 30.51 -3.27 -13.63
CA SER A 206 29.51 -2.96 -14.64
C SER A 206 28.51 -1.87 -14.22
N ASN A 207 28.46 -1.49 -12.93
CA ASN A 207 27.80 -0.28 -12.43
C ASN A 207 28.39 0.23 -11.10
N ASP A 208 28.03 1.45 -10.72
CA ASP A 208 28.53 2.12 -9.50
C ASP A 208 28.03 1.47 -8.20
N LYS A 209 26.81 0.91 -8.19
CA LYS A 209 26.27 0.23 -6.99
C LYS A 209 27.08 -1.01 -6.62
N MET A 210 27.42 -1.86 -7.59
CA MET A 210 28.31 -2.99 -7.34
C MET A 210 29.71 -2.54 -6.92
N ALA A 211 30.21 -1.43 -7.46
CA ALA A 211 31.46 -0.84 -7.00
C ALA A 211 31.38 -0.43 -5.52
N MET A 212 30.25 0.14 -5.05
CA MET A 212 30.07 0.43 -3.62
C MET A 212 30.19 -0.83 -2.75
N GLY A 213 29.57 -1.93 -3.16
CA GLY A 213 29.70 -3.23 -2.47
C GLY A 213 31.16 -3.70 -2.46
N GLY A 214 31.85 -3.58 -3.60
CA GLY A 214 33.27 -3.90 -3.70
C GLY A 214 34.18 -3.05 -2.82
N TYR A 215 33.86 -1.76 -2.63
CA TYR A 215 34.55 -0.88 -1.68
C TYR A 215 34.46 -1.40 -0.25
N GLN A 216 33.29 -1.91 0.16
CA GLN A 216 33.10 -2.48 1.50
C GLN A 216 33.98 -3.73 1.70
N VAL A 217 34.03 -4.61 0.69
CA VAL A 217 34.89 -5.81 0.71
C VAL A 217 36.37 -5.43 0.81
N MET A 218 36.83 -4.53 -0.06
CA MET A 218 38.22 -4.10 -0.07
C MET A 218 38.63 -3.42 1.24
N ALA A 219 37.76 -2.57 1.80
CA ALA A 219 37.99 -1.95 3.10
C ALA A 219 38.07 -3.00 4.23
N GLY A 220 37.16 -3.99 4.22
CA GLY A 220 37.18 -5.10 5.18
C GLY A 220 38.44 -5.97 5.10
N ARG A 221 39.08 -6.03 3.93
CA ARG A 221 40.34 -6.74 3.68
C ARG A 221 41.59 -5.85 3.85
N GLY A 222 41.42 -4.58 4.21
CA GLY A 222 42.53 -3.62 4.37
C GLY A 222 43.22 -3.23 3.04
N ILE A 223 42.56 -3.46 1.90
CA ILE A 223 43.05 -3.11 0.57
C ILE A 223 42.83 -1.62 0.33
N LYS A 224 43.88 -0.90 -0.07
CA LYS A 224 43.79 0.53 -0.37
C LYS A 224 43.44 0.77 -1.83
N ILE A 225 42.21 1.20 -2.06
CA ILE A 225 41.72 1.54 -3.40
C ILE A 225 42.50 2.73 -3.98
N GLY A 226 42.87 2.64 -5.25
CA GLY A 226 43.72 3.60 -5.97
C GLY A 226 45.22 3.41 -5.75
N GLU A 227 45.64 2.85 -4.61
CA GLU A 227 47.03 2.50 -4.33
C GLU A 227 47.33 1.04 -4.71
N ASP A 228 46.69 0.10 -4.02
CA ASP A 228 46.88 -1.34 -4.22
C ASP A 228 46.11 -1.80 -5.47
N ILE A 229 44.81 -1.48 -5.53
CA ILE A 229 43.89 -1.87 -6.61
C ILE A 229 43.24 -0.64 -7.21
N SER A 230 43.34 -0.47 -8.53
CA SER A 230 42.57 0.56 -9.26
C SER A 230 41.11 0.12 -9.44
N VAL A 231 40.14 0.98 -9.11
CA VAL A 231 38.71 0.65 -9.24
C VAL A 231 38.01 1.60 -10.20
N MET A 232 37.14 1.06 -11.05
CA MET A 232 36.29 1.81 -11.97
C MET A 232 34.84 1.29 -11.96
N GLY A 233 33.87 2.18 -12.09
CA GLY A 233 32.44 1.88 -12.24
C GLY A 233 31.82 2.36 -13.55
N PHE A 234 30.49 2.38 -13.59
CA PHE A 234 29.66 2.86 -14.70
C PHE A 234 28.35 3.44 -14.12
N ASP A 235 27.80 4.48 -14.77
CA ASP A 235 26.58 5.27 -14.49
C ASP A 235 26.86 6.71 -13.99
N ASP A 236 27.89 6.92 -13.18
CA ASP A 236 28.18 8.18 -12.47
C ASP A 236 27.03 8.63 -11.53
N ASP A 237 26.48 7.68 -10.78
CA ASP A 237 25.48 7.94 -9.74
C ASP A 237 26.07 8.79 -8.61
N GLN A 238 25.21 9.49 -7.86
CA GLN A 238 25.60 10.30 -6.70
C GLN A 238 26.44 9.52 -5.69
N SER A 239 26.24 8.21 -5.59
CA SER A 239 27.07 7.34 -4.76
C SER A 239 28.57 7.39 -5.14
N ALA A 240 28.92 7.55 -6.41
CA ALA A 240 30.31 7.59 -6.89
C ALA A 240 31.14 8.72 -6.24
N VAL A 241 30.51 9.85 -5.91
CA VAL A 241 31.18 10.98 -5.24
C VAL A 241 31.25 10.86 -3.71
N THR A 242 30.46 9.95 -3.12
CA THR A 242 30.47 9.67 -1.67
C THR A 242 31.51 8.65 -1.25
N LEU A 243 32.01 7.84 -2.20
CA LEU A 243 33.05 6.84 -1.95
C LEU A 243 34.41 7.49 -1.68
N SER A 244 35.25 6.79 -0.89
CA SER A 244 36.60 7.26 -0.53
C SER A 244 37.65 6.20 -0.86
N PRO A 245 38.58 6.45 -1.80
CA PRO A 245 38.62 7.61 -2.70
C PRO A 245 37.41 7.65 -3.65
N LYS A 246 37.06 8.84 -4.18
CA LYS A 246 35.93 9.00 -5.11
C LYS A 246 36.09 8.09 -6.33
N LEU A 247 34.99 7.50 -6.78
CA LEU A 247 34.97 6.48 -7.83
C LEU A 247 35.16 7.08 -9.23
N THR A 248 36.16 6.58 -9.94
CA THR A 248 36.35 6.74 -11.38
C THR A 248 35.28 5.92 -12.07
N THR A 249 34.52 6.50 -12.99
CA THR A 249 33.32 5.87 -13.53
C THR A 249 33.03 6.38 -14.93
N VAL A 250 32.05 5.77 -15.61
CA VAL A 250 31.53 6.24 -16.89
C VAL A 250 30.21 6.95 -16.64
N ARG A 251 30.11 8.21 -17.05
CA ARG A 251 28.85 8.94 -17.01
C ARG A 251 27.96 8.50 -18.17
N ALA A 252 26.76 8.06 -17.83
CA ALA A 252 25.65 7.78 -18.74
C ALA A 252 24.41 8.51 -18.20
N ASP A 253 24.03 9.63 -18.84
CA ASP A 253 23.04 10.55 -18.25
C ASP A 253 21.61 9.97 -18.29
N ALA A 254 21.17 9.47 -17.13
CA ALA A 254 19.84 8.93 -16.90
C ALA A 254 18.71 9.96 -17.10
N ALA A 255 18.95 11.26 -16.91
CA ALA A 255 17.93 12.26 -17.17
C ALA A 255 17.78 12.49 -18.68
N GLU A 256 18.89 12.46 -19.42
CA GLU A 256 18.84 12.63 -20.88
C GLU A 256 18.07 11.48 -21.56
N ILE A 257 18.28 10.23 -21.13
CA ILE A 257 17.56 9.08 -21.70
C ILE A 257 16.05 9.17 -21.45
N GLY A 258 15.63 9.59 -20.25
CA GLY A 258 14.22 9.81 -19.91
C GLY A 258 13.59 10.94 -20.73
N TYR A 259 14.32 12.05 -20.90
CA TYR A 259 13.90 13.18 -21.73
C TYR A 259 13.70 12.76 -23.20
N LYS A 260 14.72 12.14 -23.81
CA LYS A 260 14.65 11.69 -25.22
C LYS A 260 13.55 10.66 -25.45
N SER A 261 13.30 9.78 -24.49
CA SER A 261 12.20 8.80 -24.58
C SER A 261 10.84 9.45 -24.74
N VAL A 262 10.57 10.54 -24.03
CA VAL A 262 9.30 11.29 -24.18
C VAL A 262 9.25 12.04 -25.51
N ILE A 263 10.34 12.70 -25.92
CA ILE A 263 10.40 13.39 -27.20
C ILE A 263 10.14 12.41 -28.36
N GLU A 264 10.78 11.24 -28.33
CA GLU A 264 10.61 10.23 -29.38
C GLU A 264 9.24 9.55 -29.33
N ALA A 265 8.64 9.36 -28.14
CA ALA A 265 7.26 8.89 -28.03
C ALA A 265 6.27 9.84 -28.72
N VAL A 266 6.44 11.15 -28.49
CA VAL A 266 5.62 12.17 -29.15
C VAL A 266 5.88 12.24 -30.66
N ASN A 267 7.14 12.09 -31.08
CA ASN A 267 7.50 12.05 -32.51
C ASN A 267 6.90 10.82 -33.20
N LEU A 268 6.92 9.65 -32.54
CA LEU A 268 6.33 8.42 -33.06
C LEU A 268 4.83 8.58 -33.24
N ILE A 269 4.12 9.15 -32.27
CA ILE A 269 2.67 9.42 -32.37
C ILE A 269 2.36 10.44 -33.48
N LYS A 270 3.10 11.55 -33.55
CA LYS A 270 2.81 12.65 -34.50
C LYS A 270 3.23 12.35 -35.93
N TYR A 271 4.33 11.64 -36.12
CA TYR A 271 4.98 11.47 -37.42
C TYR A 271 5.12 10.01 -37.87
N GLY A 272 4.77 9.03 -37.03
CA GLY A 272 4.89 7.61 -37.33
C GLY A 272 6.33 7.11 -37.46
N LYS A 273 7.32 7.89 -37.00
CA LYS A 273 8.75 7.58 -37.08
C LYS A 273 9.49 8.10 -35.86
N MET A 274 10.54 7.39 -35.47
CA MET A 274 11.48 7.83 -34.46
C MET A 274 12.93 7.55 -34.84
N LYS A 275 13.86 8.19 -34.14
CA LYS A 275 15.29 8.18 -34.48
C LYS A 275 16.10 7.09 -33.77
N ASN A 276 15.50 6.34 -32.84
CA ASN A 276 16.19 5.38 -31.96
C ASN A 276 17.51 5.94 -31.39
N PRO A 277 17.46 7.06 -30.65
CA PRO A 277 18.66 7.75 -30.20
C PRO A 277 19.54 6.89 -29.30
N VAL A 278 20.85 7.04 -29.50
CA VAL A 278 21.90 6.50 -28.62
C VAL A 278 22.47 7.67 -27.83
N ILE A 279 22.45 7.57 -26.51
CA ILE A 279 22.95 8.60 -25.59
C ILE A 279 24.42 8.32 -25.33
N ASP A 280 25.27 9.32 -25.60
CA ASP A 280 26.72 9.20 -25.47
C ASP A 280 27.14 8.94 -24.01
N SER A 281 28.20 8.17 -23.84
CA SER A 281 28.84 7.94 -22.54
C SER A 281 30.27 8.46 -22.51
N ARG A 282 30.73 8.89 -21.33
CA ARG A 282 32.08 9.45 -21.17
C ARG A 282 32.76 9.07 -19.87
N LEU A 283 34.07 8.90 -19.91
CA LEU A 283 34.88 8.62 -18.73
C LEU A 283 34.96 9.83 -17.78
N ILE A 284 34.74 9.58 -16.49
CA ILE A 284 34.92 10.52 -15.39
C ILE A 284 36.04 10.00 -14.48
N ILE A 285 37.21 10.62 -14.58
CA ILE A 285 38.40 10.24 -13.80
C ILE A 285 38.33 10.83 -12.39
N ARG A 286 38.51 9.98 -11.37
CA ARG A 286 38.60 10.37 -9.95
C ARG A 286 39.76 9.63 -9.26
N GLY A 287 39.76 9.58 -7.93
CA GLY A 287 40.87 9.03 -7.14
C GLY A 287 40.99 7.51 -7.16
N SER A 288 39.90 6.78 -7.39
CA SER A 288 39.88 5.31 -7.28
C SER A 288 40.73 4.57 -8.30
N CYS A 289 41.03 5.17 -9.44
CA CYS A 289 41.94 4.59 -10.44
C CYS A 289 43.42 4.75 -10.03
N GLY A 290 43.72 5.60 -9.05
CA GLY A 290 45.09 5.94 -8.61
C GLY A 290 45.56 7.31 -9.09
N CYS A 291 44.74 8.05 -9.84
CA CYS A 291 45.02 9.45 -10.16
C CYS A 291 45.01 10.31 -8.88
N LYS A 292 46.13 10.98 -8.56
CA LYS A 292 46.21 11.88 -7.40
C LYS A 292 45.31 13.10 -7.63
N ASN A 293 44.28 13.27 -6.79
CA ASN A 293 43.36 14.42 -6.69
C ASN A 293 43.34 15.32 -7.93
N LYS A 294 42.98 14.72 -9.08
CA LYS A 294 42.45 15.48 -10.20
C LYS A 294 41.00 15.75 -9.86
N ASN A 295 40.76 16.69 -8.94
CA ASN A 295 39.45 17.31 -8.83
C ASN A 295 39.18 17.93 -10.20
N PHE A 296 38.34 17.27 -10.99
CA PHE A 296 37.93 17.67 -12.34
C PHE A 296 39.08 17.99 -13.30
N ASN A 297 39.39 17.04 -14.17
CA ASN A 297 40.41 17.19 -15.20
C ASN A 297 39.89 18.08 -16.36
N ILE A 298 39.82 19.39 -16.15
CA ILE A 298 40.13 20.34 -17.23
C ILE A 298 41.67 20.39 -17.43
N ALA A 299 42.44 19.84 -16.49
CA ALA A 299 43.90 19.76 -16.51
C ALA A 299 44.50 18.74 -17.50
N ASP A 300 43.84 18.49 -18.64
CA ASP A 300 44.63 18.12 -19.81
C ASP A 300 45.15 19.44 -20.39
N ASN A 301 46.47 19.66 -20.34
CA ASN A 301 47.07 20.89 -20.88
C ASN A 301 46.64 21.13 -22.34
N ASN A 302 46.36 20.06 -23.09
CA ASN A 302 45.83 20.12 -24.45
C ASN A 302 44.39 20.67 -24.54
N GLU A 303 43.52 20.40 -23.57
CA GLU A 303 42.16 20.98 -23.52
C GLU A 303 42.21 22.43 -23.05
N MET A 304 43.07 22.76 -22.10
CA MET A 304 43.28 24.16 -21.69
C MET A 304 43.87 25.01 -22.82
N GLU A 305 44.79 24.48 -23.62
CA GLU A 305 45.29 25.18 -24.82
C GLU A 305 44.16 25.49 -25.82
N LYS A 306 43.20 24.57 -26.00
CA LYS A 306 42.00 24.83 -26.82
C LYS A 306 41.12 25.91 -26.20
N ILE A 307 40.90 25.86 -24.89
CA ILE A 307 40.10 26.86 -24.16
C ILE A 307 40.77 28.25 -24.24
N PHE A 308 42.09 28.34 -24.09
CA PHE A 308 42.83 29.60 -24.24
C PHE A 308 42.82 30.15 -25.67
N ALA A 309 42.58 29.30 -26.67
CA ALA A 309 42.41 29.73 -28.06
C ALA A 309 41.01 30.32 -28.35
N ILE A 310 40.05 30.20 -27.42
CA ILE A 310 38.72 30.78 -27.55
C ILE A 310 38.82 32.31 -27.42
N GLU A 311 38.21 33.04 -28.35
CA GLU A 311 38.11 34.49 -28.27
C GLU A 311 37.29 34.89 -27.03
N GLN A 312 37.72 35.93 -26.30
CA GLN A 312 37.10 36.32 -25.02
C GLN A 312 35.58 36.57 -25.13
N ASN A 313 35.10 37.10 -26.25
CA ASN A 313 33.69 37.34 -26.53
C ASN A 313 32.85 36.08 -26.78
N LYS A 314 33.49 34.90 -26.91
CA LYS A 314 32.84 33.59 -27.06
C LYS A 314 32.99 32.70 -25.81
N LEU A 315 33.71 33.17 -24.80
CA LEU A 315 33.98 32.38 -23.60
C LEU A 315 32.70 32.12 -22.79
N SER A 316 31.82 33.11 -22.66
CA SER A 316 30.51 32.95 -21.99
C SER A 316 29.60 31.94 -22.70
N GLU A 317 29.60 31.95 -24.04
CA GLU A 317 28.85 30.97 -24.86
C GLU A 317 29.41 29.56 -24.66
N TYR A 318 30.73 29.39 -24.73
CA TYR A 318 31.39 28.12 -24.48
C TYR A 318 31.07 27.54 -23.10
N ILE A 319 31.14 28.37 -22.05
CA ILE A 319 30.85 27.95 -20.68
C ILE A 319 29.38 27.56 -20.53
N THR A 320 28.48 28.31 -21.15
CA THR A 320 27.05 27.99 -21.14
C THR A 320 26.79 26.66 -21.84
N ASP A 321 27.42 26.41 -22.99
CA ASP A 321 27.32 25.15 -23.70
C ASP A 321 27.92 23.96 -22.94
N PHE A 322 29.02 24.20 -22.21
CA PHE A 322 29.63 23.21 -21.32
C PHE A 322 28.68 22.82 -20.18
N ILE A 323 28.01 23.81 -19.58
CA ILE A 323 27.08 23.58 -18.47
C ILE A 323 25.87 22.77 -18.95
N PHE A 324 25.26 23.17 -20.06
CA PHE A 324 24.01 22.60 -20.59
C PHE A 324 24.20 21.54 -21.67
N GLU A 325 25.39 20.94 -21.77
CA GLU A 325 25.73 19.99 -22.83
C GLU A 325 24.69 18.87 -23.02
N ASN A 326 24.12 18.37 -21.92
CA ASN A 326 23.17 17.26 -21.88
C ASN A 326 21.72 17.69 -22.23
N TYR A 327 21.47 19.00 -22.32
CA TYR A 327 20.16 19.60 -22.55
C TYR A 327 20.18 20.60 -23.71
N LYS A 328 21.13 20.50 -24.64
CA LYS A 328 21.31 21.43 -25.78
C LYS A 328 20.05 21.66 -26.62
N SER A 329 19.13 20.69 -26.66
CA SER A 329 17.88 20.75 -27.44
C SER A 329 16.63 21.02 -26.60
N SER A 330 16.77 21.24 -25.29
CA SER A 330 15.64 21.43 -24.38
C SER A 330 15.17 22.89 -24.42
N LEU A 331 13.95 23.11 -24.91
CA LEU A 331 13.35 24.47 -24.93
C LEU A 331 13.17 25.05 -23.51
N PRO A 332 12.73 24.27 -22.50
CA PRO A 332 12.71 24.77 -21.11
C PRO A 332 14.09 25.15 -20.57
N ALA A 333 15.16 24.52 -21.08
CA ALA A 333 16.51 24.85 -20.65
C ALA A 333 17.00 26.21 -21.18
N ASP A 334 16.42 26.75 -22.26
CA ASP A 334 16.91 27.99 -22.90
C ASP A 334 16.79 29.23 -22.01
N GLU A 335 15.75 29.31 -21.18
CA GLU A 335 15.62 30.40 -20.19
C GLU A 335 16.77 30.37 -19.17
N TYR A 336 17.09 29.18 -18.66
CA TYR A 336 18.20 28.98 -17.72
C TYR A 336 19.56 29.20 -18.39
N ARG A 337 19.72 28.76 -19.65
CA ARG A 337 20.92 29.01 -20.44
C ARG A 337 21.18 30.50 -20.58
N TYR A 338 20.15 31.29 -20.85
CA TYR A 338 20.29 32.75 -20.92
C TYR A 338 20.73 33.36 -19.58
N ASN A 339 20.14 32.95 -18.46
CA ASN A 339 20.52 33.46 -17.14
C ASN A 339 21.97 33.08 -16.76
N VAL A 340 22.38 31.86 -17.07
CA VAL A 340 23.75 31.37 -16.88
C VAL A 340 24.74 32.12 -17.77
N PHE A 341 24.39 32.28 -19.05
CA PHE A 341 25.18 33.08 -19.99
C PHE A 341 25.36 34.49 -19.46
N ARG A 342 24.26 35.15 -19.04
CA ARG A 342 24.29 36.52 -18.50
C ARG A 342 25.18 36.62 -17.27
N PHE A 343 25.10 35.64 -16.36
CA PHE A 343 25.94 35.60 -15.16
C PHE A 343 27.44 35.56 -15.53
N PHE A 344 27.85 34.59 -16.35
CA PHE A 344 29.24 34.44 -16.73
C PHE A 344 29.73 35.57 -17.64
N ASP A 345 28.89 36.08 -18.53
CA ASP A 345 29.22 37.22 -19.40
C ASP A 345 29.44 38.50 -18.60
N THR A 346 28.58 38.80 -17.62
CA THR A 346 28.77 39.95 -16.71
C THR A 346 30.05 39.79 -15.87
N MET A 347 30.31 38.59 -15.35
CA MET A 347 31.57 38.31 -14.63
C MET A 347 32.79 38.54 -15.51
N ILE A 348 32.81 37.97 -16.73
CA ILE A 348 33.94 38.10 -17.67
C ILE A 348 34.16 39.56 -18.06
N ARG A 349 33.09 40.34 -18.28
CA ARG A 349 33.18 41.79 -18.54
C ARG A 349 33.74 42.57 -17.35
N HIS A 350 33.24 42.30 -16.15
CA HIS A 350 33.70 42.96 -14.92
C HIS A 350 35.20 42.70 -14.65
N ILE A 351 35.64 41.45 -14.86
CA ILE A 351 37.06 41.07 -14.80
C ILE A 351 37.89 41.81 -15.87
N ALA A 352 37.34 41.99 -17.08
CA ALA A 352 38.02 42.68 -18.18
C ALA A 352 38.16 44.20 -17.96
N GLU A 353 37.20 44.82 -17.27
CA GLU A 353 37.13 46.26 -17.02
C GLU A 353 37.93 46.71 -15.78
N ASN A 354 38.54 45.76 -15.03
CA ASN A 354 39.33 45.98 -13.81
C ASN A 354 38.56 46.58 -12.61
N ASP A 355 37.26 46.36 -12.53
CA ASP A 355 36.42 46.95 -11.47
C ASP A 355 36.25 46.03 -10.24
N ILE A 356 37.26 45.18 -9.97
CA ILE A 356 37.20 44.17 -8.89
C ILE A 356 37.26 44.81 -7.48
N SER A 357 37.66 46.07 -7.37
CA SER A 357 37.87 46.77 -6.10
C SER A 357 36.64 47.45 -5.50
N ASP A 358 35.53 47.59 -6.25
CA ASP A 358 34.30 48.23 -5.75
C ASP A 358 33.23 47.17 -5.42
N ASP A 359 33.11 46.87 -4.12
CA ASP A 359 32.18 45.86 -3.55
C ASP A 359 30.69 46.23 -3.76
N ASP A 360 30.40 47.50 -4.10
CA ASP A 360 29.05 48.07 -4.21
C ASP A 360 28.55 48.30 -5.66
N SER A 361 29.38 48.15 -6.71
CA SER A 361 29.02 48.48 -8.10
C SER A 361 28.67 47.27 -8.99
N SER A 362 28.91 46.04 -8.53
CA SER A 362 28.72 44.85 -9.37
C SER A 362 27.29 44.28 -9.28
N ASP A 363 26.61 44.13 -10.42
CA ASP A 363 25.33 43.40 -10.51
C ASP A 363 25.47 41.89 -10.21
N ILE A 364 26.69 41.41 -9.89
CA ILE A 364 27.05 39.99 -9.81
C ILE A 364 26.32 39.27 -8.66
N PRO A 365 26.28 39.79 -7.41
CA PRO A 365 25.53 39.14 -6.33
C PRO A 365 24.04 39.05 -6.62
N GLU A 366 23.46 40.06 -7.28
CA GLU A 366 22.04 40.06 -7.66
C GLU A 366 21.75 39.04 -8.76
N ILE A 367 22.58 38.99 -9.80
CA ILE A 367 22.46 37.98 -10.87
C ILE A 367 22.69 36.57 -10.31
N LEU A 368 23.64 36.40 -9.38
CA LEU A 368 23.89 35.13 -8.72
C LEU A 368 22.67 34.68 -7.89
N ASN A 369 22.07 35.60 -7.14
CA ASN A 369 20.83 35.33 -6.40
C ASN A 369 19.72 34.89 -7.35
N HIS A 370 19.50 35.62 -8.44
CA HIS A 370 18.48 35.25 -9.44
C HIS A 370 18.79 33.89 -10.08
N LEU A 371 20.06 33.58 -10.33
CA LEU A 371 20.47 32.30 -10.91
C LEU A 371 20.17 31.13 -9.96
N ILE A 372 20.45 31.29 -8.66
CA ILE A 372 20.16 30.27 -7.64
C ILE A 372 18.65 30.12 -7.42
N GLU A 373 17.91 31.24 -7.33
CA GLU A 373 16.45 31.24 -7.15
C GLU A 373 15.69 30.68 -8.36
N SER A 374 16.32 30.61 -9.54
CA SER A 374 15.68 30.11 -10.76
C SER A 374 15.52 28.58 -10.84
N ASN A 375 15.82 27.81 -9.79
CA ASN A 375 15.84 26.33 -9.84
C ASN A 375 16.77 25.76 -10.93
N ILE A 376 17.90 26.43 -11.19
CA ILE A 376 18.94 25.95 -12.12
C ILE A 376 19.41 24.52 -11.78
N ASN A 377 19.27 24.10 -10.53
CA ASN A 377 19.52 22.76 -10.01
C ASN A 377 18.74 21.65 -10.76
N GLU A 378 17.66 22.00 -11.47
CA GLU A 378 16.97 21.08 -12.38
C GLU A 378 17.87 20.61 -13.53
N TYR A 379 18.76 21.45 -14.04
CA TYR A 379 19.56 21.16 -15.25
C TYR A 379 21.08 21.13 -14.98
N VAL A 380 21.54 21.75 -13.89
CA VAL A 380 22.96 21.99 -13.61
C VAL A 380 23.33 21.53 -12.20
N SER A 381 24.45 20.81 -12.06
CA SER A 381 25.01 20.48 -10.76
C SER A 381 25.94 21.58 -10.25
N ILE A 382 26.05 21.74 -8.92
CA ILE A 382 26.96 22.70 -8.29
C ILE A 382 28.43 22.48 -8.72
N ASP A 383 28.84 21.21 -8.89
CA ASP A 383 30.17 20.86 -9.37
C ASP A 383 30.46 21.43 -10.76
N LYS A 384 29.48 21.38 -11.69
CA LYS A 384 29.63 21.95 -13.03
C LYS A 384 29.74 23.48 -12.97
N LEU A 385 29.00 24.13 -12.06
CA LEU A 385 29.09 25.57 -11.86
C LEU A 385 30.48 25.97 -11.33
N PHE A 386 31.02 25.24 -10.35
CA PHE A 386 32.38 25.47 -9.86
C PHE A 386 33.44 25.20 -10.94
N CYS A 387 33.25 24.20 -11.80
CA CYS A 387 34.15 23.98 -12.93
C CYS A 387 34.13 25.15 -13.91
N ALA A 388 32.95 25.68 -14.22
CA ALA A 388 32.83 26.87 -15.07
C ALA A 388 33.55 28.08 -14.48
N LEU A 389 33.46 28.29 -13.16
CA LEU A 389 34.20 29.34 -12.47
C LEU A 389 35.72 29.11 -12.53
N ASP A 390 36.20 27.88 -12.33
CA ASP A 390 37.62 27.55 -12.46
C ASP A 390 38.15 27.77 -13.89
N ILE A 391 37.33 27.45 -14.92
CA ILE A 391 37.67 27.77 -16.32
C ILE A 391 37.91 29.26 -16.49
N ILE A 392 37.01 30.12 -15.99
CA ILE A 392 37.16 31.58 -16.11
C ILE A 392 38.37 32.07 -15.33
N TYR A 393 38.55 31.60 -14.09
CA TYR A 393 39.66 31.98 -13.24
C TYR A 393 41.01 31.69 -13.94
N ARG A 394 41.17 30.47 -14.47
CA ARG A 394 42.38 30.08 -15.21
C ARG A 394 42.50 30.85 -16.52
N TYR A 395 41.44 30.93 -17.33
CA TYR A 395 41.44 31.70 -18.57
C TYR A 395 41.92 33.12 -18.32
N THR A 396 41.43 33.77 -17.26
CA THR A 396 41.81 35.14 -16.88
C THR A 396 43.30 35.24 -16.56
N ILE A 397 43.84 34.32 -15.75
CA ILE A 397 45.26 34.32 -15.39
C ILE A 397 46.18 34.13 -16.60
N PHE A 398 45.79 33.28 -17.55
CA PHE A 398 46.65 32.90 -18.68
C PHE A 398 46.52 33.81 -19.91
N SER A 399 45.32 34.34 -20.18
CA SER A 399 45.05 35.21 -21.33
C SER A 399 45.40 36.69 -21.08
N SER A 400 45.42 37.10 -19.81
CA SER A 400 45.66 38.49 -19.41
C SER A 400 47.15 38.79 -19.25
N ARG A 401 47.64 39.84 -19.95
CA ARG A 401 48.93 40.48 -19.60
C ARG A 401 48.84 41.28 -18.29
N TYR A 402 47.62 41.56 -17.84
CA TYR A 402 47.31 42.47 -16.74
C TYR A 402 47.63 41.84 -15.39
N TYR A 403 47.19 40.59 -15.13
CA TYR A 403 47.47 39.85 -13.88
C TYR A 403 48.89 39.25 -13.84
N SER A 404 49.89 40.07 -14.21
CA SER A 404 51.29 39.68 -14.27
C SER A 404 52.01 39.81 -12.92
N ASN A 405 51.49 40.63 -12.00
CA ASN A 405 52.05 40.82 -10.65
C ASN A 405 51.26 40.01 -9.59
N THR A 406 51.90 39.79 -8.43
CA THR A 406 51.35 38.95 -7.35
C THR A 406 50.12 39.56 -6.68
N GLU A 407 50.06 40.88 -6.55
CA GLU A 407 48.98 41.61 -5.86
C GLU A 407 47.66 41.50 -6.61
N GLN A 408 47.66 41.73 -7.93
CA GLN A 408 46.48 41.59 -8.77
C GLN A 408 45.99 40.14 -8.85
N ARG A 409 46.91 39.16 -8.80
CA ARG A 409 46.53 37.73 -8.72
C ARG A 409 45.87 37.40 -7.38
N LEU A 410 46.28 38.08 -6.31
CA LEU A 410 45.66 37.93 -5.00
C LEU A 410 44.24 38.51 -5.02
N GLU A 411 44.06 39.74 -5.53
CA GLU A 411 42.75 40.39 -5.68
C GLU A 411 41.77 39.53 -6.51
N LEU A 412 42.23 38.98 -7.63
CA LEU A 412 41.43 38.06 -8.44
C LEU A 412 41.08 36.78 -7.67
N GLY A 413 42.03 36.24 -6.91
CA GLY A 413 41.80 35.07 -6.05
C GLY A 413 40.78 35.35 -4.95
N GLU A 414 40.84 36.53 -4.32
CA GLU A 414 39.88 36.98 -3.31
C GLU A 414 38.48 37.15 -3.89
N PHE A 415 38.36 37.75 -5.08
CA PHE A 415 37.11 37.87 -5.82
C PHE A 415 36.44 36.52 -6.10
N PHE A 416 37.18 35.56 -6.68
CA PHE A 416 36.63 34.22 -6.92
C PHE A 416 36.32 33.49 -5.60
N THR A 417 37.14 33.65 -4.56
CA THR A 417 36.86 33.09 -3.23
C THR A 417 35.56 33.64 -2.65
N ALA A 418 35.30 34.94 -2.79
CA ALA A 418 34.04 35.56 -2.36
C ALA A 418 32.85 34.94 -3.11
N ILE A 419 32.95 34.75 -4.44
CA ILE A 419 31.90 34.08 -5.23
C ILE A 419 31.69 32.63 -4.78
N TYR A 420 32.76 31.86 -4.58
CA TYR A 420 32.67 30.48 -4.08
C TYR A 420 31.99 30.42 -2.70
N CYS A 421 32.33 31.33 -1.79
CA CYS A 421 31.70 31.44 -0.47
C CYS A 421 30.21 31.79 -0.60
N GLN A 422 29.84 32.79 -1.41
CA GLN A 422 28.44 33.17 -1.62
C GLN A 422 27.60 32.03 -2.20
N ILE A 423 28.11 31.32 -3.21
CA ILE A 423 27.46 30.12 -3.76
C ILE A 423 27.27 29.08 -2.66
N THR A 424 28.34 28.76 -1.92
CA THR A 424 28.31 27.71 -0.89
C THR A 424 27.34 28.06 0.24
N GLU A 425 27.33 29.30 0.73
CA GLU A 425 26.40 29.79 1.74
C GLU A 425 24.96 29.68 1.26
N LYS A 426 24.67 30.07 0.02
CA LYS A 426 23.31 30.00 -0.55
C LYS A 426 22.83 28.56 -0.69
N PHE A 427 23.64 27.67 -1.24
CA PHE A 427 23.32 26.24 -1.31
C PHE A 427 23.18 25.61 0.09
N ALA A 428 23.98 26.04 1.07
CA ALA A 428 23.83 25.56 2.45
C ALA A 428 22.50 25.99 3.08
N VAL A 429 22.08 27.24 2.85
CA VAL A 429 20.77 27.76 3.29
C VAL A 429 19.62 27.00 2.60
N GLU A 430 19.70 26.79 1.28
CA GLU A 430 18.70 26.03 0.51
C GLU A 430 18.58 24.59 1.04
N ASN A 431 19.71 23.91 1.28
CA ASN A 431 19.72 22.57 1.87
C ASN A 431 19.16 22.54 3.31
N MET A 432 19.41 23.58 4.11
CA MET A 432 18.84 23.69 5.46
C MET A 432 17.31 23.86 5.41
N LEU A 433 16.81 24.70 4.50
CA LEU A 433 15.38 24.87 4.27
C LEU A 433 14.74 23.57 3.78
N HIS A 434 15.37 22.89 2.82
CA HIS A 434 14.93 21.58 2.34
C HIS A 434 14.87 20.58 3.50
N THR A 435 15.89 20.52 4.36
CA THR A 435 15.90 19.61 5.52
C THR A 435 14.74 19.89 6.49
N ARG A 436 14.45 21.17 6.78
CA ARG A 436 13.29 21.55 7.63
C ARG A 436 11.95 21.18 6.99
N ASP A 437 11.83 21.37 5.67
CA ASP A 437 10.68 20.90 4.91
C ASP A 437 10.55 19.37 5.04
N ILE A 438 11.67 18.63 5.00
CA ILE A 438 11.65 17.18 5.19
C ILE A 438 11.05 16.77 6.53
N GLU A 439 11.52 17.40 7.61
CA GLU A 439 11.07 17.13 8.97
C GLU A 439 9.57 17.42 9.14
N TYR A 440 9.10 18.55 8.62
CA TYR A 440 7.68 18.93 8.65
C TYR A 440 6.79 17.94 7.90
N LEU A 441 7.19 17.57 6.68
CA LEU A 441 6.47 16.61 5.85
C LEU A 441 6.44 15.20 6.47
N SER A 442 7.52 14.79 7.13
CA SER A 442 7.58 13.53 7.90
C SER A 442 6.57 13.52 9.06
N TRP A 443 6.51 14.61 9.83
CA TRP A 443 5.50 14.78 10.89
C TRP A 443 4.07 14.72 10.34
N MET A 444 3.80 15.42 9.24
CA MET A 444 2.48 15.38 8.58
C MET A 444 2.08 13.97 8.14
N THR A 445 3.02 13.22 7.55
CA THR A 445 2.75 11.85 7.08
C THR A 445 2.29 10.94 8.22
N ASN A 446 2.90 11.05 9.39
CA ASN A 446 2.50 10.28 10.59
C ASN A 446 1.11 10.65 11.13
N SER A 447 0.55 11.80 10.75
CA SER A 447 -0.81 12.20 11.19
C SER A 447 -1.92 11.59 10.33
N LEU A 448 -1.64 11.19 9.09
CA LEU A 448 -2.64 10.74 8.10
C LEU A 448 -3.55 9.64 8.64
N THR A 449 -2.97 8.61 9.25
CA THR A 449 -3.73 7.47 9.79
C THR A 449 -4.72 7.92 10.86
N ARG A 450 -4.28 8.78 11.79
CA ARG A 450 -5.14 9.29 12.86
C ARG A 450 -6.33 10.05 12.29
N ASP A 451 -6.09 10.89 11.29
CA ASP A 451 -7.14 11.78 10.77
C ASP A 451 -8.15 11.02 9.89
N MET A 452 -7.70 9.99 9.17
CA MET A 452 -8.60 9.09 8.43
C MET A 452 -9.53 8.32 9.39
N LEU A 453 -9.05 7.97 10.59
CA LEU A 453 -9.81 7.27 11.62
C LEU A 453 -10.79 8.16 12.41
N ILE A 454 -10.84 9.48 12.18
CA ILE A 454 -11.83 10.36 12.83
C ILE A 454 -13.24 10.09 12.29
N PHE A 455 -13.36 9.80 11.00
CA PHE A 455 -14.64 9.63 10.29
C PHE A 455 -14.80 8.22 9.75
N VAL A 456 -14.57 7.20 10.59
CA VAL A 456 -14.69 5.78 10.19
C VAL A 456 -16.07 5.53 9.56
N GLY A 457 -16.09 4.95 8.36
CA GLY A 457 -17.32 4.62 7.64
C GLY A 457 -17.94 5.77 6.83
N ASP A 458 -17.41 6.99 6.91
CA ASP A 458 -17.84 8.14 6.11
C ASP A 458 -16.77 8.49 5.06
N ASP A 459 -17.19 8.76 3.82
CA ASP A 459 -16.28 9.17 2.74
C ASP A 459 -15.58 10.52 3.03
N LYS A 460 -16.06 11.27 4.05
CA LYS A 460 -15.34 12.43 4.60
C LYS A 460 -13.92 12.12 5.04
N SER A 461 -13.64 10.90 5.50
CA SER A 461 -12.28 10.44 5.84
C SER A 461 -11.32 10.62 4.66
N PHE A 462 -11.73 10.22 3.45
CA PHE A 462 -10.94 10.39 2.22
C PHE A 462 -10.78 11.87 1.83
N GLY A 463 -11.83 12.68 2.03
CA GLY A 463 -11.76 14.13 1.79
C GLY A 463 -10.70 14.83 2.65
N THR A 464 -10.74 14.60 3.97
CA THR A 464 -9.74 15.18 4.90
C THR A 464 -8.32 14.75 4.55
N VAL A 465 -8.14 13.51 4.12
CA VAL A 465 -6.82 13.02 3.71
C VAL A 465 -6.36 13.67 2.40
N CYS A 466 -7.21 13.74 1.36
CA CYS A 466 -6.89 14.44 0.11
C CYS A 466 -6.45 15.90 0.35
N GLU A 467 -7.10 16.60 1.27
CA GLU A 467 -6.70 17.96 1.66
C GLU A 467 -5.29 17.99 2.27
N LYS A 468 -4.96 17.03 3.15
CA LYS A 468 -3.62 16.92 3.74
C LYS A 468 -2.53 16.54 2.74
N LEU A 469 -2.86 15.71 1.74
CA LEU A 469 -1.92 15.35 0.67
C LEU A 469 -1.43 16.61 -0.07
N SER A 470 -2.28 17.63 -0.23
CA SER A 470 -1.84 18.91 -0.82
C SER A 470 -0.74 19.60 0.00
N GLY A 471 -0.79 19.50 1.33
CA GLY A 471 0.28 19.97 2.22
C GLY A 471 1.54 19.10 2.16
N LEU A 472 1.45 17.88 1.65
CA LEU A 472 2.58 16.99 1.37
C LEU A 472 3.19 17.21 -0.03
N LYS A 473 3.03 18.42 -0.58
CA LYS A 473 3.49 18.81 -1.93
C LYS A 473 2.86 17.98 -3.07
N MET A 474 1.83 17.16 -2.79
CA MET A 474 1.06 16.48 -3.83
C MET A 474 0.04 17.46 -4.41
N LYS A 475 0.40 18.11 -5.53
CA LYS A 475 -0.40 19.15 -6.19
C LYS A 475 -1.79 18.67 -6.59
N SER A 476 -1.97 17.38 -6.84
CA SER A 476 -3.27 16.76 -7.08
C SER A 476 -3.23 15.35 -6.56
N SER A 477 -4.37 14.82 -6.12
CA SER A 477 -4.45 13.48 -5.53
C SER A 477 -5.84 12.90 -5.76
N TYR A 478 -5.92 11.63 -6.09
CA TYR A 478 -7.16 10.91 -6.36
C TYR A 478 -7.08 9.58 -5.61
N ILE A 479 -7.95 9.43 -4.59
CA ILE A 479 -8.01 8.21 -3.80
C ILE A 479 -9.12 7.34 -4.35
N MET A 480 -8.75 6.17 -4.86
CA MET A 480 -9.65 5.20 -5.44
C MET A 480 -9.64 3.91 -4.61
N THR A 481 -10.80 3.33 -4.36
CA THR A 481 -10.95 2.13 -3.52
C THR A 481 -11.72 1.05 -4.26
N PHE A 482 -11.41 -0.21 -3.96
CA PHE A 482 -12.30 -1.32 -4.30
C PHE A 482 -13.51 -1.36 -3.37
N GLU A 483 -14.54 -2.09 -3.76
CA GLU A 483 -15.73 -2.30 -2.92
C GLU A 483 -15.36 -3.04 -1.62
N GLU A 484 -14.62 -4.13 -1.78
CA GLU A 484 -14.00 -4.90 -0.71
C GLU A 484 -12.54 -5.19 -1.09
N PRO A 485 -11.63 -5.37 -0.10
CA PRO A 485 -10.24 -5.65 -0.38
C PRO A 485 -10.07 -6.93 -1.20
N ILE A 486 -9.24 -6.87 -2.24
CA ILE A 486 -8.96 -8.02 -3.11
C ILE A 486 -7.73 -8.73 -2.59
N VAL A 487 -7.85 -10.03 -2.32
CA VAL A 487 -6.73 -10.88 -1.93
C VAL A 487 -5.93 -11.25 -3.18
N HIS A 488 -4.66 -10.90 -3.20
CA HIS A 488 -3.71 -11.22 -4.25
C HIS A 488 -2.46 -11.85 -3.66
N THR A 489 -2.06 -12.99 -4.20
CA THR A 489 -0.86 -13.73 -3.79
C THR A 489 0.15 -13.78 -4.93
N ARG A 490 1.45 -13.90 -4.60
CA ARG A 490 2.58 -13.84 -5.55
C ARG A 490 2.43 -14.71 -6.82
N ASN A 491 1.79 -15.87 -6.72
CA ASN A 491 1.68 -16.83 -7.84
C ASN A 491 0.39 -16.68 -8.66
N GLN A 492 -0.45 -15.70 -8.33
CA GLN A 492 -1.68 -15.43 -9.06
C GLN A 492 -1.44 -14.35 -10.11
N LYS A 493 -2.15 -14.44 -11.23
CA LYS A 493 -2.22 -13.33 -12.18
C LYS A 493 -3.17 -12.27 -11.62
N TRP A 494 -2.71 -11.03 -11.51
CA TRP A 494 -3.58 -9.92 -11.15
C TRP A 494 -4.59 -9.65 -12.28
N ILE A 495 -5.86 -9.52 -11.92
CA ILE A 495 -6.94 -9.11 -12.81
C ILE A 495 -7.61 -7.92 -12.12
N PRO A 496 -7.43 -6.69 -12.63
CA PRO A 496 -8.10 -5.53 -12.06
C PRO A 496 -9.63 -5.74 -12.06
N PRO A 497 -10.35 -5.30 -11.02
CA PRO A 497 -11.81 -5.32 -11.06
C PRO A 497 -12.32 -4.42 -12.19
N GLU A 498 -13.49 -4.73 -12.77
CA GLU A 498 -14.06 -3.94 -13.87
C GLU A 498 -14.34 -2.48 -13.46
N LYS A 499 -14.73 -2.28 -12.20
CA LYS A 499 -15.06 -0.96 -11.64
C LYS A 499 -14.25 -0.66 -10.38
N ILE A 500 -14.01 0.62 -10.15
CA ILE A 500 -13.34 1.15 -8.97
C ILE A 500 -14.07 2.41 -8.48
N TYR A 501 -14.01 2.70 -7.18
CA TYR A 501 -14.69 3.84 -6.57
C TYR A 501 -13.70 4.99 -6.35
N LEU A 502 -13.84 6.09 -7.09
CA LEU A 502 -13.16 7.35 -6.78
C LEU A 502 -13.85 7.99 -5.58
N LYS A 503 -13.21 7.99 -4.41
CA LYS A 503 -13.81 8.46 -3.15
C LYS A 503 -13.70 9.97 -2.97
N ALA A 504 -12.49 10.47 -3.15
CA ALA A 504 -12.19 11.89 -3.03
C ALA A 504 -11.02 12.24 -3.94
N TYR A 505 -10.95 13.50 -4.33
CA TYR A 505 -9.82 14.03 -5.06
C TYR A 505 -9.49 15.47 -4.64
N ASN A 506 -8.26 15.87 -4.92
CA ASN A 506 -7.76 17.22 -4.85
C ASN A 506 -7.17 17.60 -6.21
N ASN A 507 -7.47 18.80 -6.69
CA ASN A 507 -6.82 19.39 -7.87
C ASN A 507 -6.29 20.78 -7.54
N LEU A 508 -4.96 20.92 -7.55
CA LEU A 508 -4.14 22.07 -7.13
C LEU A 508 -4.33 22.43 -5.65
N HIS A 509 -5.54 22.80 -5.23
CA HIS A 509 -5.90 23.04 -3.82
C HIS A 509 -7.41 22.82 -3.56
N GLU A 510 -8.18 22.42 -4.57
CA GLU A 510 -9.61 22.20 -4.41
C GLU A 510 -9.89 20.73 -4.11
N THR A 511 -10.21 20.44 -2.85
CA THR A 511 -10.58 19.10 -2.40
C THR A 511 -12.08 18.89 -2.54
N ARG A 512 -12.48 17.77 -3.15
CA ARG A 512 -13.88 17.36 -3.28
C ARG A 512 -14.06 15.89 -2.94
N ILE A 513 -15.10 15.60 -2.17
CA ILE A 513 -15.61 14.25 -1.96
C ILE A 513 -16.55 13.95 -3.12
N VAL A 514 -16.37 12.81 -3.79
CA VAL A 514 -17.19 12.45 -4.94
C VAL A 514 -18.56 11.95 -4.45
N PRO A 515 -19.68 12.50 -4.96
CA PRO A 515 -21.02 12.02 -4.63
C PRO A 515 -21.18 10.52 -4.93
N LYS A 516 -21.86 9.77 -4.04
CA LYS A 516 -21.97 8.30 -4.11
C LYS A 516 -22.47 7.78 -5.46
N ASP A 517 -23.38 8.49 -6.11
CA ASP A 517 -23.94 8.19 -7.43
C ASP A 517 -22.95 8.36 -8.59
N ARG A 518 -21.82 9.03 -8.36
CA ARG A 518 -20.76 9.29 -9.36
C ARG A 518 -19.40 8.68 -9.00
N GLN A 519 -19.29 7.97 -7.88
CA GLN A 519 -18.01 7.38 -7.44
C GLN A 519 -17.53 6.25 -8.35
N LEU A 520 -18.46 5.50 -8.94
CA LEU A 520 -18.13 4.32 -9.72
C LEU A 520 -17.58 4.72 -11.10
N ILE A 521 -16.31 4.40 -11.35
CA ILE A 521 -15.62 4.61 -12.64
C ILE A 521 -15.16 3.28 -13.22
N ASP A 522 -15.01 3.22 -14.54
CA ASP A 522 -14.37 2.07 -15.19
C ASP A 522 -12.89 2.03 -14.82
N THR A 523 -12.39 0.85 -14.47
CA THR A 523 -10.97 0.69 -14.14
C THR A 523 -10.07 0.94 -15.34
N ASN A 524 -10.56 0.76 -16.57
CA ASN A 524 -9.82 1.13 -17.77
C ASN A 524 -9.71 2.64 -17.96
N ASP A 525 -10.57 3.43 -17.30
CA ASP A 525 -10.65 4.89 -17.49
C ASP A 525 -9.91 5.70 -16.42
N ILE A 526 -9.14 5.04 -15.54
CA ILE A 526 -8.48 5.73 -14.41
C ILE A 526 -7.52 6.85 -14.84
N PHE A 527 -7.00 6.80 -16.06
CA PHE A 527 -6.13 7.83 -16.66
C PHE A 527 -6.84 8.77 -17.65
N CYS A 528 -8.12 8.54 -17.94
CA CYS A 528 -8.86 9.29 -18.96
C CYS A 528 -10.35 9.51 -18.59
N ASN A 529 -10.62 9.88 -17.33
CA ASN A 529 -11.96 10.17 -16.82
C ASN A 529 -12.22 11.67 -16.61
N ASP A 530 -13.50 12.02 -16.41
CA ASP A 530 -13.99 13.39 -16.26
C ASP A 530 -13.49 14.14 -15.00
N PHE A 531 -12.89 13.43 -14.04
CA PHE A 531 -12.37 14.06 -12.82
C PHE A 531 -10.94 14.58 -12.99
N LEU A 532 -10.21 14.10 -14.00
CA LEU A 532 -8.85 14.56 -14.30
C LEU A 532 -8.87 15.94 -14.97
N PRO A 533 -7.80 16.76 -14.81
CA PRO A 533 -7.76 18.10 -15.39
C PRO A 533 -7.70 18.06 -16.92
N ASP A 534 -8.59 18.76 -17.61
CA ASP A 534 -8.58 18.86 -19.09
C ASP A 534 -7.86 20.13 -19.61
N ASN A 535 -7.80 21.16 -18.77
CA ASN A 535 -7.32 22.49 -19.12
C ASN A 535 -5.81 22.68 -18.96
N ARG A 536 -5.13 21.79 -18.23
CA ARG A 536 -3.69 21.87 -17.93
C ARG A 536 -2.98 20.53 -18.12
N ARG A 537 -1.67 20.61 -18.33
CA ARG A 537 -0.76 19.46 -18.29
C ARG A 537 -0.54 19.01 -16.84
N TYR A 538 -0.30 17.72 -16.65
CA TYR A 538 0.07 17.15 -15.36
C TYR A 538 1.05 15.97 -15.52
N THR A 539 1.78 15.68 -14.45
CA THR A 539 2.49 14.39 -14.28
C THR A 539 1.91 13.69 -13.07
N MET A 540 1.34 12.51 -13.25
CA MET A 540 0.78 11.72 -12.15
C MET A 540 1.64 10.50 -11.86
N VAL A 541 1.71 10.11 -10.60
CA VAL A 541 2.33 8.87 -10.15
C VAL A 541 1.23 7.96 -9.62
N LEU A 542 1.20 6.71 -10.09
CA LEU A 542 0.27 5.69 -9.61
C LEU A 542 0.89 4.91 -8.45
N SER A 543 0.10 4.54 -7.46
CA SER A 543 0.54 3.69 -6.36
C SER A 543 -0.56 2.74 -5.88
N ALA A 544 -0.16 1.53 -5.53
CA ALA A 544 -1.04 0.51 -4.99
C ALA A 544 -1.30 0.78 -3.51
N LEU A 545 -2.55 0.70 -3.09
CA LEU A 545 -2.92 0.74 -1.68
C LEU A 545 -3.14 -0.70 -1.20
N TYR A 546 -2.16 -1.31 -0.53
CA TYR A 546 -2.24 -2.69 -0.05
C TYR A 546 -1.66 -2.89 1.36
N SER A 547 -2.08 -3.97 2.03
CA SER A 547 -1.48 -4.48 3.25
C SER A 547 -1.46 -6.02 3.21
N ASN A 548 -0.26 -6.58 3.28
CA ASN A 548 0.00 -8.01 3.06
C ASN A 548 -0.54 -8.46 1.69
N GLU A 549 -1.42 -9.47 1.64
CA GLU A 549 -2.05 -9.93 0.40
C GLU A 549 -3.26 -9.09 -0.02
N ASN A 550 -3.76 -8.19 0.82
CA ASN A 550 -5.00 -7.45 0.55
C ASN A 550 -4.71 -6.12 -0.11
N GLN A 551 -5.21 -5.91 -1.34
CA GLN A 551 -5.21 -4.62 -2.01
C GLN A 551 -6.56 -3.92 -1.79
N TYR A 552 -6.51 -2.67 -1.36
CA TYR A 552 -7.67 -1.82 -1.03
C TYR A 552 -8.04 -0.86 -2.15
N GLY A 553 -7.11 -0.57 -3.06
CA GLY A 553 -7.32 0.34 -4.18
C GLY A 553 -6.04 0.99 -4.67
N LEU A 554 -6.16 2.24 -5.15
CA LEU A 554 -5.11 2.98 -5.82
C LEU A 554 -5.06 4.43 -5.34
N LEU A 555 -3.84 4.99 -5.31
CA LEU A 555 -3.60 6.42 -5.19
C LEU A 555 -2.99 6.90 -6.50
N LEU A 556 -3.58 7.93 -7.10
CA LEU A 556 -2.99 8.66 -8.23
C LEU A 556 -2.69 10.08 -7.74
N CYS A 557 -1.44 10.54 -7.82
CA CYS A 557 -1.08 11.87 -7.34
C CYS A 557 -0.06 12.59 -8.22
N GLU A 558 -0.14 13.92 -8.28
CA GLU A 558 0.85 14.76 -8.93
C GLU A 558 1.88 15.21 -7.91
N LEU A 559 3.13 14.80 -8.10
CA LEU A 559 4.24 15.06 -7.19
C LEU A 559 5.52 15.35 -7.98
N ASP A 560 6.31 16.32 -7.54
CA ASP A 560 7.60 16.61 -8.16
C ASP A 560 8.64 15.54 -7.77
N TYR A 561 9.59 15.25 -8.68
CA TYR A 561 10.54 14.14 -8.51
C TYR A 561 11.34 14.22 -7.21
N GLU A 562 11.62 15.43 -6.72
CA GLU A 562 12.35 15.67 -5.47
C GLU A 562 11.68 14.96 -4.30
N TYR A 563 10.35 14.97 -4.26
CA TYR A 563 9.51 14.48 -3.17
C TYR A 563 9.05 13.02 -3.32
N PHE A 564 9.49 12.28 -4.34
CA PHE A 564 9.06 10.89 -4.58
C PHE A 564 9.22 9.94 -3.39
N TYR A 565 10.21 10.19 -2.52
CA TYR A 565 10.45 9.37 -1.33
C TYR A 565 9.29 9.42 -0.31
N TYR A 566 8.33 10.35 -0.44
CA TYR A 566 7.12 10.39 0.40
C TYR A 566 6.00 9.44 -0.05
N ILE A 567 6.04 8.95 -1.29
CA ILE A 567 4.95 8.10 -1.81
C ILE A 567 4.82 6.81 -0.97
N ALA A 568 5.95 6.15 -0.68
CA ALA A 568 5.97 4.94 0.13
C ALA A 568 5.41 5.14 1.55
N PRO A 569 5.89 6.10 2.38
CA PRO A 569 5.35 6.28 3.71
C PRO A 569 3.88 6.76 3.69
N VAL A 570 3.47 7.61 2.74
CA VAL A 570 2.06 8.03 2.60
C VAL A 570 1.15 6.84 2.30
N THR A 571 1.50 6.03 1.30
CA THR A 571 0.70 4.85 0.94
C THR A 571 0.62 3.85 2.08
N VAL A 572 1.70 3.61 2.83
CA VAL A 572 1.70 2.76 4.03
C VAL A 572 0.71 3.27 5.09
N GLN A 573 0.70 4.58 5.37
CA GLN A 573 -0.23 5.17 6.34
C GLN A 573 -1.69 5.06 5.88
N LEU A 574 -1.96 5.37 4.60
CA LEU A 574 -3.28 5.18 4.00
C LEU A 574 -3.75 3.72 4.15
N CYS A 575 -2.89 2.76 3.84
CA CYS A 575 -3.21 1.34 3.92
C CYS A 575 -3.46 0.88 5.35
N ALA A 576 -2.68 1.37 6.32
CA ALA A 576 -2.90 1.08 7.74
C ALA A 576 -4.27 1.58 8.21
N ALA A 577 -4.66 2.79 7.81
CA ALA A 577 -5.96 3.35 8.11
C ALA A 577 -7.09 2.58 7.41
N MET A 578 -6.98 2.29 6.11
CA MET A 578 -7.99 1.54 5.35
C MET A 578 -8.18 0.13 5.91
N LYS A 579 -7.09 -0.57 6.27
CA LYS A 579 -7.14 -1.86 6.96
C LYS A 579 -7.87 -1.76 8.29
N THR A 580 -7.56 -0.75 9.09
CA THR A 580 -8.20 -0.53 10.39
C THR A 580 -9.69 -0.24 10.23
N MET A 581 -10.07 0.62 9.28
CA MET A 581 -11.48 0.90 8.96
C MET A 581 -12.22 -0.36 8.50
N HIS A 582 -11.60 -1.17 7.64
CA HIS A 582 -12.16 -2.44 7.19
C HIS A 582 -12.35 -3.43 8.35
N LEU A 583 -11.37 -3.56 9.26
CA LEU A 583 -11.48 -4.40 10.45
C LEU A 583 -12.58 -3.91 11.41
N ILE A 584 -12.71 -2.60 11.62
CA ILE A 584 -13.78 -2.03 12.45
C ILE A 584 -15.16 -2.35 11.83
N LYS A 585 -15.32 -2.13 10.52
CA LYS A 585 -16.58 -2.47 9.80
C LYS A 585 -16.92 -3.95 9.93
N GLN A 586 -15.94 -4.85 9.74
CA GLN A 586 -16.15 -6.29 9.93
C GLN A 586 -16.51 -6.64 11.38
N GLN A 587 -15.84 -6.01 12.35
CA GLN A 587 -16.14 -6.21 13.77
C GLN A 587 -17.57 -5.80 14.12
N GLU A 588 -18.05 -4.66 13.59
CA GLU A 588 -19.43 -4.20 13.79
C GLU A 588 -20.46 -5.18 13.21
N ILE A 589 -20.22 -5.69 12.00
CA ILE A 589 -21.08 -6.70 11.36
C ILE A 589 -21.12 -7.98 12.20
N ILE A 590 -19.95 -8.47 12.64
CA ILE A 590 -19.85 -9.68 13.46
C ILE A 590 -20.54 -9.48 14.82
N GLN A 591 -20.38 -8.31 15.45
CA GLN A 591 -21.05 -8.00 16.72
C GLN A 591 -22.57 -7.97 16.57
N GLN A 592 -23.08 -7.41 15.47
CA GLN A 592 -24.51 -7.40 15.18
C GLN A 592 -25.06 -8.81 14.95
N GLN A 593 -24.38 -9.63 14.13
CA GLN A 593 -24.75 -11.03 13.90
C GLN A 593 -24.71 -11.87 15.19
N LEU A 594 -23.72 -11.61 16.05
CA LEU A 594 -23.62 -12.27 17.35
C LEU A 594 -24.79 -11.90 18.26
N LYS A 595 -25.17 -10.61 18.30
CA LYS A 595 -26.32 -10.14 19.09
C LYS A 595 -27.62 -10.80 18.65
N GLU A 596 -27.88 -10.84 17.34
CA GLU A 596 -29.06 -11.49 16.76
C GLU A 596 -29.09 -13.00 17.09
N SER A 597 -27.94 -13.66 16.99
CA SER A 597 -27.80 -15.08 17.34
C SER A 597 -28.07 -15.34 18.83
N LEU A 598 -27.57 -14.47 19.72
CA LEU A 598 -27.81 -14.57 21.16
C LEU A 598 -29.29 -14.35 21.52
N GLU A 599 -29.97 -13.41 20.86
CA GLU A 599 -31.41 -13.19 21.05
C GLU A 599 -32.23 -14.41 20.61
N LYS A 600 -31.90 -15.01 19.46
CA LYS A 600 -32.54 -16.23 18.96
C LYS A 600 -32.34 -17.42 19.91
N ILE A 601 -31.12 -17.60 20.43
CA ILE A 601 -30.83 -18.65 21.42
C ILE A 601 -31.64 -18.44 22.69
N LYS A 602 -31.74 -17.21 23.20
CA LYS A 602 -32.58 -16.91 24.38
C LYS A 602 -34.05 -17.23 24.15
N GLN A 603 -34.60 -16.86 23.00
CA GLN A 603 -35.98 -17.19 22.64
C GLN A 603 -36.20 -18.70 22.56
N ASN A 604 -35.30 -19.42 21.89
CA ASN A 604 -35.36 -20.88 21.81
C ASN A 604 -35.28 -21.52 23.18
N ASN A 605 -34.43 -21.04 24.09
CA ASN A 605 -34.34 -21.55 25.45
C ASN A 605 -35.63 -21.34 26.24
N ILE A 606 -36.31 -20.20 26.09
CA ILE A 606 -37.62 -19.95 26.71
C ILE A 606 -38.67 -20.93 26.17
N VAL A 607 -38.70 -21.13 24.85
CA VAL A 607 -39.63 -22.08 24.22
C VAL A 607 -39.35 -23.51 24.67
N LEU A 608 -38.08 -23.93 24.70
CA LEU A 608 -37.66 -25.25 25.19
C LEU A 608 -38.00 -25.45 26.67
N ASP A 609 -37.81 -24.43 27.50
CA ASP A 609 -38.20 -24.46 28.92
C ASP A 609 -39.72 -24.64 29.08
N ASN A 610 -40.52 -23.88 28.32
CA ASN A 610 -41.98 -23.98 28.33
C ASN A 610 -42.47 -25.36 27.83
N ILE A 611 -41.93 -25.88 26.73
CA ILE A 611 -42.27 -27.21 26.20
C ILE A 611 -41.85 -28.29 27.20
N SER A 612 -40.65 -28.17 27.80
CA SER A 612 -40.19 -29.13 28.81
C SER A 612 -41.07 -29.16 30.07
N LYS A 613 -41.84 -28.11 30.35
CA LYS A 613 -42.68 -27.97 31.55
C LYS A 613 -44.17 -28.17 31.29
N SER A 614 -44.62 -28.25 30.04
CA SER A 614 -46.04 -28.36 29.68
C SER A 614 -46.38 -29.76 29.16
N ASP A 615 -47.63 -30.20 29.36
CA ASP A 615 -48.17 -31.45 28.81
C ASP A 615 -48.70 -31.21 27.38
N GLU A 616 -48.24 -32.00 26.42
CA GLU A 616 -48.54 -31.79 24.99
C GLU A 616 -50.03 -31.93 24.64
N LEU A 617 -50.77 -32.78 25.36
CA LEU A 617 -52.17 -33.05 25.07
C LEU A 617 -53.11 -31.99 25.65
N THR A 618 -52.77 -31.46 26.82
CA THR A 618 -53.68 -30.63 27.64
C THR A 618 -53.27 -29.17 27.75
N GLY A 619 -52.00 -28.82 27.49
CA GLY A 619 -51.49 -27.46 27.57
C GLY A 619 -51.28 -26.91 29.00
N ILE A 620 -51.65 -27.66 30.03
CA ILE A 620 -51.31 -27.38 31.43
C ILE A 620 -49.89 -27.89 31.75
N TYR A 621 -49.38 -27.66 32.97
CA TYR A 621 -48.05 -28.15 33.33
C TYR A 621 -47.98 -29.69 33.24
N ASN A 622 -46.88 -30.25 32.75
CA ASN A 622 -46.62 -31.68 32.90
C ASN A 622 -46.14 -31.96 34.33
N ARG A 623 -45.92 -33.25 34.65
CA ARG A 623 -45.41 -33.68 35.96
C ARG A 623 -44.24 -32.81 36.42
N ARG A 624 -43.20 -32.68 35.60
CA ARG A 624 -42.01 -31.90 35.95
C ARG A 624 -42.34 -30.44 36.23
N GLY A 625 -43.08 -29.79 35.32
CA GLY A 625 -43.47 -28.38 35.47
C GLY A 625 -44.29 -28.10 36.72
N PHE A 626 -45.23 -29.00 37.06
CA PHE A 626 -46.04 -28.89 38.27
C PHE A 626 -45.17 -28.92 39.53
N PHE A 627 -44.31 -29.94 39.66
CA PHE A 627 -43.47 -30.12 40.84
C PHE A 627 -42.49 -28.96 41.02
N GLU A 628 -41.83 -28.51 39.94
CA GLU A 628 -40.89 -27.38 39.99
C GLU A 628 -41.59 -26.07 40.41
N MET A 629 -42.74 -25.75 39.81
CA MET A 629 -43.47 -24.51 40.11
C MET A 629 -44.11 -24.52 41.50
N ALA A 630 -44.76 -25.62 41.89
CA ALA A 630 -45.39 -25.75 43.20
C ALA A 630 -44.34 -25.72 44.32
N GLN A 631 -43.21 -26.43 44.16
CA GLN A 631 -42.12 -26.37 45.14
C GLN A 631 -41.52 -24.96 45.23
N SER A 632 -41.29 -24.29 44.10
CA SER A 632 -40.74 -22.92 44.08
C SER A 632 -41.64 -21.91 44.79
N ILE A 633 -42.96 -22.00 44.62
CA ILE A 633 -43.91 -21.10 45.28
C ILE A 633 -43.97 -21.40 46.79
N MET A 634 -43.99 -22.68 47.15
CA MET A 634 -44.05 -23.14 48.54
C MET A 634 -42.81 -22.79 49.35
N THR A 635 -41.61 -22.84 48.76
CA THR A 635 -40.35 -22.52 49.46
C THR A 635 -39.95 -21.05 49.34
N SER A 636 -40.74 -20.21 48.66
CA SER A 636 -40.44 -18.78 48.54
C SER A 636 -40.54 -18.10 49.91
N PRO A 637 -39.54 -17.28 50.32
CA PRO A 637 -39.59 -16.55 51.60
C PRO A 637 -40.84 -15.67 51.75
N GLU A 638 -41.40 -15.17 50.65
CA GLU A 638 -42.60 -14.33 50.65
C GLU A 638 -43.89 -15.09 50.99
N ASN A 639 -43.85 -16.43 50.95
CA ASN A 639 -45.00 -17.29 51.18
C ASN A 639 -44.88 -18.12 52.46
N GLU A 640 -43.85 -17.90 53.28
CA GLU A 640 -43.67 -18.61 54.54
C GLU A 640 -44.89 -18.40 55.48
N ASN A 641 -45.39 -19.49 56.06
CA ASN A 641 -46.59 -19.55 56.90
C ASN A 641 -47.91 -19.15 56.21
N LYS A 642 -47.93 -18.95 54.88
CA LYS A 642 -49.18 -18.85 54.14
C LYS A 642 -49.83 -20.23 54.02
N ARG A 643 -51.14 -20.28 54.14
CA ARG A 643 -51.91 -21.51 53.92
C ARG A 643 -51.98 -21.80 52.42
N ALA A 644 -51.88 -23.07 52.07
CA ALA A 644 -51.98 -23.58 50.71
C ALA A 644 -52.84 -24.84 50.66
N ILE A 645 -53.39 -25.13 49.48
CA ILE A 645 -53.96 -26.43 49.18
C ILE A 645 -53.21 -27.10 48.04
N VAL A 646 -53.14 -28.43 48.12
CA VAL A 646 -52.83 -29.29 46.99
C VAL A 646 -54.03 -30.18 46.73
N VAL A 647 -54.42 -30.24 45.46
CA VAL A 647 -55.50 -31.08 44.96
C VAL A 647 -54.89 -32.17 44.11
N PHE A 648 -55.26 -33.42 44.39
CA PHE A 648 -54.94 -34.58 43.56
C PHE A 648 -56.24 -35.11 42.95
N ALA A 649 -56.34 -35.08 41.63
CA ALA A 649 -57.57 -35.40 40.91
C ALA A 649 -57.33 -36.51 39.88
N ASP A 650 -58.30 -37.39 39.70
CA ASP A 650 -58.23 -38.50 38.78
C ASP A 650 -59.50 -38.57 37.93
N LEU A 651 -59.31 -38.70 36.62
CA LEU A 651 -60.38 -38.86 35.65
C LEU A 651 -61.01 -40.25 35.77
N ASP A 652 -62.27 -40.26 36.20
CA ASP A 652 -63.00 -41.50 36.41
C ASP A 652 -63.18 -42.29 35.11
N CYS A 653 -62.82 -43.58 35.16
CA CYS A 653 -63.14 -44.58 34.15
C CYS A 653 -62.55 -44.31 32.73
N LEU A 654 -61.42 -43.61 32.63
CA LEU A 654 -60.73 -43.34 31.36
C LEU A 654 -60.50 -44.62 30.53
N LYS A 655 -60.09 -45.72 31.16
CA LYS A 655 -59.90 -47.01 30.48
C LYS A 655 -61.18 -47.51 29.80
N VAL A 656 -62.33 -47.36 30.45
CA VAL A 656 -63.63 -47.77 29.88
C VAL A 656 -64.03 -46.89 28.70
N ILE A 657 -63.70 -45.59 28.75
CA ILE A 657 -63.93 -44.66 27.65
C ILE A 657 -63.06 -45.06 26.44
N ASN A 658 -61.77 -45.32 26.67
CA ASN A 658 -60.84 -45.77 25.64
C ASN A 658 -61.27 -47.10 25.01
N ASP A 659 -61.59 -48.10 25.84
CA ASP A 659 -61.93 -49.46 25.38
C ASP A 659 -63.23 -49.50 24.57
N LYS A 660 -64.18 -48.57 24.82
CA LYS A 660 -65.49 -48.54 24.14
C LYS A 660 -65.59 -47.53 22.99
N PHE A 661 -64.93 -46.38 23.10
CA PHE A 661 -65.10 -45.26 22.16
C PHE A 661 -63.82 -44.86 21.44
N GLY A 662 -62.69 -45.53 21.75
CA GLY A 662 -61.40 -45.27 21.12
C GLY A 662 -60.56 -44.23 21.86
N HIS A 663 -59.27 -44.21 21.55
CA HIS A 663 -58.29 -43.33 22.21
C HIS A 663 -58.55 -41.84 21.95
N ASP A 664 -59.08 -41.46 20.79
CA ASP A 664 -59.41 -40.06 20.48
C ASP A 664 -60.45 -39.47 21.46
N GLU A 665 -61.39 -40.31 21.91
CA GLU A 665 -62.43 -39.94 22.89
C GLU A 665 -61.88 -39.91 24.32
N GLY A 666 -60.88 -40.73 24.62
CA GLY A 666 -60.09 -40.61 25.84
C GLY A 666 -59.28 -39.32 25.89
N ASP A 667 -58.61 -38.97 24.80
CA ASP A 667 -57.89 -37.70 24.65
C ASP A 667 -58.83 -36.49 24.78
N TYR A 668 -60.05 -36.60 24.24
CA TYR A 668 -61.09 -35.59 24.47
C TYR A 668 -61.46 -35.47 25.95
N ALA A 669 -61.65 -36.60 26.65
CA ALA A 669 -61.98 -36.59 28.08
C ALA A 669 -60.84 -35.95 28.89
N ILE A 670 -59.58 -36.31 28.62
CA ILE A 670 -58.38 -35.76 29.28
C ILE A 670 -58.29 -34.24 29.06
N ARG A 671 -58.48 -33.74 27.82
CA ARG A 671 -58.47 -32.30 27.54
C ARG A 671 -59.56 -31.54 28.30
N LYS A 672 -60.77 -32.11 28.35
CA LYS A 672 -61.88 -31.50 29.08
C LYS A 672 -61.70 -31.54 30.60
N THR A 673 -61.06 -32.58 31.12
CA THR A 673 -60.66 -32.63 32.54
C THR A 673 -59.65 -31.54 32.88
N ALA A 674 -58.63 -31.32 32.03
CA ALA A 674 -57.70 -30.22 32.21
C ALA A 674 -58.40 -28.86 32.18
N GLU A 675 -59.33 -28.65 31.23
CA GLU A 675 -60.14 -27.42 31.15
C GLU A 675 -61.00 -27.19 32.40
N ILE A 676 -61.65 -28.23 32.92
CA ILE A 676 -62.43 -28.16 34.16
C ILE A 676 -61.55 -27.71 35.33
N LEU A 677 -60.36 -28.28 35.46
CA LEU A 677 -59.42 -27.92 36.52
C LEU A 677 -58.92 -26.49 36.32
N SER A 678 -58.41 -26.13 35.14
CA SER A 678 -57.93 -24.77 34.85
C SER A 678 -58.98 -23.69 35.09
N CYS A 679 -60.26 -23.93 34.74
CA CYS A 679 -61.35 -22.98 35.01
C CYS A 679 -61.81 -22.97 36.47
N SER A 680 -61.45 -23.98 37.27
CA SER A 680 -61.76 -24.03 38.70
C SER A 680 -60.74 -23.27 39.55
N PHE A 681 -59.53 -23.09 39.04
CA PHE A 681 -58.45 -22.36 39.71
C PHE A 681 -58.21 -20.98 39.09
N ARG A 682 -57.47 -20.11 39.78
CA ARG A 682 -57.08 -18.79 39.27
C ARG A 682 -55.91 -18.96 38.30
N ASN A 683 -55.69 -17.97 37.43
CA ASN A 683 -54.53 -17.96 36.52
C ASN A 683 -53.17 -17.96 37.24
N THR A 684 -53.13 -17.59 38.52
CA THR A 684 -51.93 -17.61 39.37
C THR A 684 -51.68 -18.95 40.06
N ASP A 685 -52.67 -19.84 40.03
CA ASP A 685 -52.60 -21.17 40.63
C ASP A 685 -51.97 -22.15 39.62
N ILE A 686 -51.32 -23.20 40.12
CA ILE A 686 -50.60 -24.15 39.28
C ILE A 686 -51.47 -25.37 39.05
N VAL A 687 -51.77 -25.70 37.80
CA VAL A 687 -52.49 -26.93 37.43
C VAL A 687 -51.59 -27.75 36.52
N GLY A 688 -51.47 -29.05 36.77
CA GLY A 688 -50.67 -29.94 35.95
C GLY A 688 -51.19 -31.37 35.87
N ARG A 689 -50.74 -32.09 34.84
CA ARG A 689 -51.01 -33.51 34.62
C ARG A 689 -49.81 -34.33 35.10
N ILE A 690 -50.04 -35.20 36.09
CA ILE A 690 -48.99 -35.98 36.75
C ILE A 690 -48.80 -37.35 36.08
N GLY A 691 -49.89 -37.91 35.55
CA GLY A 691 -49.94 -39.25 34.96
C GLY A 691 -50.98 -39.35 33.84
N GLY A 692 -51.39 -40.57 33.50
CA GLY A 692 -52.32 -40.83 32.39
C GLY A 692 -53.68 -40.14 32.58
N ASP A 693 -54.37 -40.47 33.66
CA ASP A 693 -55.65 -39.92 34.13
C ASP A 693 -55.51 -39.01 35.37
N GLU A 694 -54.28 -38.83 35.87
CA GLU A 694 -53.97 -38.12 37.11
C GLU A 694 -53.57 -36.66 36.88
N PHE A 695 -54.18 -35.77 37.65
CA PHE A 695 -54.00 -34.34 37.62
C PHE A 695 -53.73 -33.80 39.02
N SER A 696 -53.09 -32.64 39.10
CA SER A 696 -52.87 -31.93 40.35
C SER A 696 -53.04 -30.44 40.20
N ALA A 697 -53.45 -29.80 41.28
CA ALA A 697 -53.47 -28.35 41.37
C ALA A 697 -52.88 -27.87 42.70
N PHE A 698 -52.21 -26.73 42.70
CA PHE A 698 -51.66 -26.05 43.86
C PHE A 698 -52.19 -24.61 43.88
N ALA A 699 -52.67 -24.15 45.04
CA ALA A 699 -53.14 -22.78 45.22
C ALA A 699 -52.84 -22.27 46.63
N LEU A 700 -52.49 -20.98 46.73
CA LEU A 700 -52.42 -20.28 48.01
C LEU A 700 -53.82 -19.88 48.48
N VAL A 701 -54.05 -19.94 49.78
CA VAL A 701 -55.38 -19.83 50.38
C VAL A 701 -55.44 -18.67 51.37
N GLU A 702 -56.45 -17.82 51.22
CA GLU A 702 -56.68 -16.66 52.10
C GLU A 702 -57.90 -16.82 53.01
N CYS A 703 -58.80 -17.78 52.76
CA CYS A 703 -60.06 -17.95 53.49
C CYS A 703 -60.24 -19.37 54.06
N ASN A 704 -60.96 -19.47 55.20
CA ASN A 704 -61.40 -20.75 55.73
C ASN A 704 -62.42 -21.42 54.79
N ASN A 705 -62.36 -22.74 54.66
CA ASN A 705 -63.21 -23.60 53.80
C ASN A 705 -62.94 -23.50 52.28
N TYR A 706 -61.74 -23.08 51.87
CA TYR A 706 -61.40 -23.02 50.43
C TYR A 706 -61.36 -24.40 49.77
N ALA A 707 -60.92 -25.45 50.48
CA ALA A 707 -60.92 -26.82 49.97
C ALA A 707 -62.33 -27.29 49.55
N ASP A 708 -63.34 -27.06 50.38
CA ASP A 708 -64.73 -27.42 50.08
C ASP A 708 -65.28 -26.61 48.91
N ALA A 709 -64.99 -25.30 48.88
CA ALA A 709 -65.42 -24.42 47.78
C ALA A 709 -64.81 -24.82 46.43
N VAL A 710 -63.54 -25.26 46.42
CA VAL A 710 -62.87 -25.78 45.22
C VAL A 710 -63.48 -27.12 44.78
N ARG A 711 -63.75 -28.03 45.72
CA ARG A 711 -64.41 -29.31 45.45
C ARG A 711 -65.78 -29.10 44.81
N GLU A 712 -66.58 -28.19 45.36
CA GLU A 712 -67.90 -27.85 44.80
C GLU A 712 -67.80 -27.20 43.41
N ARG A 713 -66.81 -26.32 43.20
CA ARG A 713 -66.59 -25.66 41.91
C ARG A 713 -66.21 -26.65 40.81
N ILE A 714 -65.27 -27.56 41.09
CA ILE A 714 -64.86 -28.59 40.12
C ILE A 714 -66.06 -29.48 39.78
N LYS A 715 -66.85 -29.88 40.78
CA LYS A 715 -68.07 -30.67 40.57
C LYS A 715 -69.08 -29.92 39.70
N ASN A 716 -69.39 -28.66 40.01
CA ASN A 716 -70.35 -27.87 39.23
C ASN A 716 -69.89 -27.68 37.78
N LYS A 717 -68.58 -27.49 37.55
CA LYS A 717 -68.00 -27.38 36.20
C LYS A 717 -68.04 -28.71 35.45
N SER A 718 -67.79 -29.82 36.13
CA SER A 718 -67.95 -31.17 35.60
C SER A 718 -69.40 -31.45 35.20
N ASP A 719 -70.36 -31.09 36.05
CA ASP A 719 -71.80 -31.28 35.81
C ASP A 719 -72.31 -30.38 34.67
N GLU A 720 -71.87 -29.11 34.62
CA GLU A 720 -72.15 -28.17 33.53
C GLU A 720 -71.65 -28.72 32.19
N LEU A 721 -70.38 -29.14 32.12
CA LEU A 721 -69.80 -29.73 30.91
C LEU A 721 -70.54 -31.00 30.49
N ASN A 722 -70.89 -31.86 31.44
CA ASN A 722 -71.66 -33.06 31.17
C ASN A 722 -73.09 -32.77 30.69
N SER A 723 -73.72 -31.69 31.15
CA SER A 723 -75.06 -31.29 30.68
C SER A 723 -75.04 -30.76 29.24
N LEU A 724 -73.96 -30.10 28.84
CA LEU A 724 -73.78 -29.49 27.52
C LEU A 724 -73.15 -30.44 26.48
N SER A 725 -72.52 -31.52 26.93
CA SER A 725 -71.78 -32.45 26.07
C SER A 725 -72.68 -33.51 25.47
N ASP A 726 -72.66 -33.67 24.15
CA ASP A 726 -73.37 -34.74 23.42
C ASP A 726 -72.70 -36.12 23.53
N LYS A 727 -71.59 -36.23 24.28
CA LYS A 727 -70.87 -37.50 24.46
C LYS A 727 -71.70 -38.51 25.26
N PRO A 728 -71.65 -39.81 24.93
CA PRO A 728 -72.47 -40.85 25.57
C PRO A 728 -72.00 -41.24 26.99
N TYR A 729 -70.95 -40.61 27.50
CA TYR A 729 -70.35 -40.86 28.80
C TYR A 729 -70.22 -39.58 29.64
N TYR A 730 -70.13 -39.75 30.96
CA TYR A 730 -69.82 -38.66 31.89
C TYR A 730 -68.32 -38.49 32.06
N ILE A 731 -67.84 -37.24 32.04
CA ILE A 731 -66.49 -36.88 32.48
C ILE A 731 -66.62 -36.50 33.96
N GLY A 732 -66.18 -37.39 34.85
CA GLY A 732 -66.20 -37.20 36.29
C GLY A 732 -64.78 -37.21 36.86
N LEU A 733 -64.58 -36.45 37.94
CA LEU A 733 -63.31 -36.44 38.68
C LEU A 733 -63.52 -36.96 40.09
N SER A 734 -62.65 -37.85 40.54
CA SER A 734 -62.41 -38.09 41.96
C SER A 734 -61.27 -37.17 42.41
N ILE A 735 -61.35 -36.61 43.62
CA ILE A 735 -60.51 -35.52 44.10
C ILE A 735 -60.14 -35.69 45.59
N GLY A 736 -58.86 -35.74 45.90
CA GLY A 736 -58.32 -35.55 47.25
C GLY A 736 -57.76 -34.14 47.44
N ILE A 737 -57.92 -33.55 48.63
CA ILE A 737 -57.43 -32.19 48.90
C ILE A 737 -56.69 -32.16 50.25
N CYS A 738 -55.42 -31.79 50.22
CA CYS A 738 -54.61 -31.57 51.43
C CYS A 738 -54.45 -30.07 51.68
N GLU A 739 -54.84 -29.59 52.86
CA GLU A 739 -54.51 -28.24 53.34
C GLU A 739 -53.25 -28.28 54.19
N PHE A 740 -52.33 -27.33 53.99
CA PHE A 740 -51.08 -27.22 54.74
C PHE A 740 -50.58 -25.77 54.77
N GLU A 741 -49.51 -25.51 55.51
CA GLU A 741 -48.83 -24.20 55.55
C GLU A 741 -47.51 -24.28 54.81
N CYS A 742 -47.19 -23.28 53.99
CA CYS A 742 -45.93 -23.24 53.24
C CYS A 742 -44.73 -23.03 54.17
N SER A 743 -43.71 -23.88 54.02
CA SER A 743 -42.45 -23.81 54.78
C SER A 743 -41.30 -24.35 53.93
N PRO A 744 -40.05 -23.83 54.08
CA PRO A 744 -38.88 -24.36 53.38
C PRO A 744 -38.58 -25.84 53.64
N GLY A 745 -39.08 -26.41 54.76
CA GLY A 745 -38.85 -27.80 55.15
C GLY A 745 -39.85 -28.82 54.58
N ILE A 746 -40.88 -28.39 53.85
CA ILE A 746 -41.93 -29.26 53.33
C ILE A 746 -41.61 -29.68 51.89
N ASN A 747 -41.83 -30.96 51.58
CA ASN A 747 -41.71 -31.50 50.24
C ASN A 747 -43.10 -31.65 49.61
N ILE A 748 -43.32 -31.05 48.44
CA ILE A 748 -44.61 -31.11 47.74
C ILE A 748 -45.09 -32.55 47.47
N LYS A 749 -44.14 -33.49 47.33
CA LYS A 749 -44.45 -34.91 47.12
C LYS A 749 -45.12 -35.54 48.34
N GLU A 750 -44.66 -35.22 49.54
CA GLU A 750 -45.25 -35.75 50.78
C GLU A 750 -46.68 -35.24 50.98
N VAL A 751 -46.94 -33.98 50.60
CA VAL A 751 -48.28 -33.39 50.64
C VAL A 751 -49.21 -34.03 49.59
N LEU A 752 -48.70 -34.32 48.39
CA LEU A 752 -49.45 -35.03 47.35
C LEU A 752 -49.80 -36.45 47.77
N ASP A 753 -48.91 -37.18 48.45
CA ASP A 753 -49.18 -38.54 48.94
C ASP A 753 -50.40 -38.54 49.91
N ILE A 754 -50.52 -37.52 50.76
CA ILE A 754 -51.70 -37.35 51.65
C ILE A 754 -52.97 -37.04 50.83
N ALA A 755 -52.87 -36.22 49.79
CA ALA A 755 -53.99 -35.92 48.91
C ALA A 755 -54.43 -37.19 48.13
N ASP A 756 -53.50 -38.03 47.71
CA ASP A 756 -53.78 -39.30 47.03
C ASP A 756 -54.51 -40.31 47.95
N GLU A 757 -54.13 -40.39 49.22
CA GLU A 757 -54.86 -41.21 50.20
C GLU A 757 -56.33 -40.78 50.34
N GLN A 758 -56.59 -39.46 50.34
CA GLN A 758 -57.96 -38.93 50.36
C GLN A 758 -58.72 -39.21 49.06
N LEU A 759 -58.04 -39.08 47.91
CA LEU A 759 -58.59 -39.42 46.61
C LEU A 759 -59.03 -40.90 46.59
N TYR A 760 -58.18 -41.79 47.10
CA TYR A 760 -58.45 -43.22 47.15
C TYR A 760 -59.64 -43.54 48.05
N ALA A 761 -59.77 -42.86 49.20
CA ALA A 761 -60.94 -42.98 50.07
C ALA A 761 -62.23 -42.56 49.35
N GLU A 762 -62.21 -41.46 48.60
CA GLU A 762 -63.37 -41.01 47.82
C GLU A 762 -63.75 -42.00 46.71
N LYS A 763 -62.76 -42.55 45.98
CA LYS A 763 -62.98 -43.55 44.93
C LYS A 763 -63.70 -44.80 45.45
N ARG A 764 -63.50 -45.21 46.71
CA ARG A 764 -64.17 -46.39 47.31
C ARG A 764 -65.64 -46.15 47.65
N ILE A 765 -66.03 -44.91 47.90
CA ILE A 765 -67.40 -44.54 48.32
C ILE A 765 -68.25 -44.14 47.10
N LYS A 766 -67.63 -43.60 46.06
CA LYS A 766 -68.31 -43.03 44.89
C LYS A 766 -68.87 -44.10 43.94
N ASN A 767 -70.20 -44.14 43.78
CA ASN A 767 -70.85 -44.94 42.72
C ASN A 767 -70.63 -44.26 41.36
N LYS A 768 -69.77 -44.84 40.51
CA LYS A 768 -69.41 -44.26 39.21
C LYS A 768 -70.50 -44.51 38.17
N LYS A 769 -71.27 -43.47 37.80
CA LYS A 769 -72.10 -43.48 36.59
C LYS A 769 -71.23 -43.17 35.38
N ILE A 770 -71.08 -44.14 34.47
CA ILE A 770 -70.18 -44.02 33.31
C ILE A 770 -70.93 -43.53 32.07
N PHE A 771 -72.15 -44.03 31.81
CA PHE A 771 -72.92 -43.74 30.61
C PHE A 771 -74.12 -42.83 30.91
N LYS A 772 -74.46 -41.93 29.98
CA LYS A 772 -75.64 -41.05 30.07
C LYS A 772 -76.94 -41.75 29.68
N TYR A 773 -76.83 -42.73 28.79
CA TYR A 773 -77.92 -43.55 28.32
C TYR A 773 -77.60 -45.00 28.69
N GLU A 774 -78.52 -45.66 29.40
CA GLU A 774 -78.47 -47.12 29.55
C GLU A 774 -78.89 -47.72 28.21
N ASN A 775 -78.06 -48.60 27.64
CA ASN A 775 -78.52 -49.55 26.63
C ASN A 775 -79.07 -50.79 27.32
#